data_AF-A0A367FRY4-F1
#
_entry.id   AF-A0A367FRY4-F1
#
_cell.length_a   1.000
_cell.length_b   1.000
_cell.length_c   1.000
_cell.angle_alpha   90.00
_cell.angle_beta   90.00
_cell.angle_gamma   90.00
#
_symmetry.space_group_name_H-M   'P 1'
#
loop_
_entity.id
_entity.type
_entity.pdbx_description
1 polymer ?
#
loop_
_entity_poly.entity_id
_entity_poly.type
_entity_poly.pdbx_seq_one_letter_code
_entity_poly.pdbx_strand_id
1 'polypeptide(L)'
;MTEHLEGAGRAAILRRFETALLTPPVTLLLHGEAGIGKTHLLAETEELAGSMGYRVLHGQARDFGSGLAYASLTEALAPLHDDPATREAYTELVDAIDQAALGVLGAAPAVRTANLLRRLPGRTLLAIDDLHLADADTLGALSLLPRRVAGLAVAGTARRLPAMDADVVAGLSPLSLGEVAELVTGLLGRTPSDAIVRHVHDESRGNPWFVREAVLSLVHGGAVRSAYPGPRRGALLGRLFQRDRGGRGLARVLAALRRTRPARTTDLPDLAEIAGLEVGEAERAFDGLVRDGLLLPLDDGAFEFAHPLVAEALYADLGPAERRRVHARIAALLHRQGLRGTRSVLEWASHLAEGGSAEALPAMLRAAEVTRWTAPLSAGHWYGRAAALAPAAERGVLLARQALSYWKGSRPMEALRAGQAALAVLAPGRRHTRTAHTMVNAAHAMGRYELAVSIAAEQLPLADDRAALLAQRAVISTQLGIDSAELVAEAWKAMGTCPPEDLVIALSALAGDAMIKGDWPGTERALDTLLSASAALPPGARLAALESAAHLLASGGVRTRTLALLSEAERIYKGLGWRDIAGQHVRTMAVVRRLGGEWEHALRDLRADAVTLADAGLSENAALLRNVELDILLDQGRYDEAEPLLAGPPPGCVLQVSLRKMFRARRAFFGLGDRATAARLLDQAVRDGPADVVHRALGVRVVMLIVAGDDDGARTAAVTLAESARTGTPRARLAGELAMAAVFKDASRAEAALEVARADGLKFEEARARLILGALGDGRQLVRAHGIFSDLGAAPWRDRAAYRLREAGLAPARSTALTAAERRVVELVADGLSNPRIAEELHYSRKTVEVYLSRVYAKTGLRSRVELALAYERGEL
;
A
#
# COMPACT_ATOMS: atom_id res chain seq x y z
N MET A 1 2.09 -16.78 0.26
CA MET A 1 2.74 -17.63 -0.76
C MET A 1 1.70 -17.81 -1.85
N THR A 2 1.92 -17.26 -3.04
CA THR A 2 0.95 -17.26 -4.14
C THR A 2 0.83 -18.66 -4.74
N GLU A 3 -0.40 -19.13 -4.95
CA GLU A 3 -0.67 -20.40 -5.60
C GLU A 3 -0.98 -20.20 -7.09
N HIS A 4 -0.38 -21.02 -7.95
CA HIS A 4 -0.56 -20.96 -9.40
C HIS A 4 -1.27 -22.22 -9.91
N LEU A 5 -2.43 -22.04 -10.56
CA LEU A 5 -3.21 -23.07 -11.23
C LEU A 5 -3.17 -22.87 -12.75
N GLU A 6 -2.08 -23.28 -13.38
CA GLU A 6 -1.93 -23.19 -14.84
C GLU A 6 -2.56 -24.42 -15.52
N GLY A 7 -3.45 -24.19 -16.50
CA GLY A 7 -4.05 -25.26 -17.30
C GLY A 7 -5.05 -26.15 -16.55
N ALA A 8 -5.49 -25.74 -15.37
CA ALA A 8 -6.55 -26.42 -14.64
C ALA A 8 -7.91 -26.24 -15.34
N GLY A 9 -8.73 -27.29 -15.37
CA GLY A 9 -10.11 -27.20 -15.87
C GLY A 9 -10.95 -26.23 -15.04
N ARG A 10 -11.95 -25.58 -15.67
CA ARG A 10 -12.78 -24.52 -15.04
C ARG A 10 -13.37 -24.94 -13.68
N ALA A 11 -13.88 -26.16 -13.57
CA ALA A 11 -14.43 -26.68 -12.32
C ALA A 11 -13.39 -26.80 -11.19
N ALA A 12 -12.12 -27.06 -11.52
CA ALA A 12 -11.05 -27.08 -10.52
C ALA A 12 -10.70 -25.67 -10.04
N ILE A 13 -10.68 -24.69 -10.96
CA ILE A 13 -10.45 -23.28 -10.62
C ILE A 13 -11.57 -22.77 -9.69
N LEU A 14 -12.84 -23.01 -10.01
CA LEU A 14 -13.97 -22.60 -9.16
C LEU A 14 -13.90 -23.20 -7.76
N ARG A 15 -13.64 -24.50 -7.63
CA ARG A 15 -13.48 -25.14 -6.31
C ARG A 15 -12.33 -24.53 -5.50
N ARG A 16 -11.24 -24.13 -6.15
CA ARG A 16 -10.15 -23.44 -5.45
C ARG A 16 -10.57 -22.06 -5.00
N PHE A 17 -11.25 -21.30 -5.85
CA PHE A 17 -11.76 -19.97 -5.52
C PHE A 17 -12.78 -20.04 -4.38
N GLU A 18 -13.68 -21.02 -4.38
CA GLU A 18 -14.59 -21.33 -3.26
C GLU A 18 -13.82 -21.49 -1.94
N THR A 19 -12.79 -22.34 -1.96
CA THR A 19 -11.96 -22.59 -0.77
C THR A 19 -11.26 -21.32 -0.29
N ALA A 20 -10.76 -20.50 -1.22
CA ALA A 20 -10.06 -19.26 -0.92
C ALA A 20 -10.99 -18.18 -0.34
N LEU A 21 -12.24 -18.10 -0.83
CA LEU A 21 -13.28 -17.21 -0.32
C LEU A 21 -13.76 -17.56 1.10
N LEU A 22 -13.47 -18.75 1.62
CA LEU A 22 -13.78 -19.07 3.02
C LEU A 22 -12.93 -18.25 4.01
N THR A 23 -11.73 -17.86 3.60
CA THR A 23 -10.72 -17.19 4.44
C THR A 23 -10.31 -15.82 3.89
N PRO A 24 -11.20 -14.81 3.87
CA PRO A 24 -10.81 -13.44 3.53
C PRO A 24 -9.87 -12.85 4.61
N PRO A 25 -9.09 -11.81 4.29
CA PRO A 25 -9.01 -11.16 2.98
C PRO A 25 -8.25 -11.98 1.94
N VAL A 26 -8.68 -11.92 0.68
CA VAL A 26 -8.08 -12.72 -0.40
C VAL A 26 -8.13 -12.01 -1.76
N THR A 27 -7.08 -12.19 -2.57
CA THR A 27 -7.01 -11.71 -3.95
C THR A 27 -6.91 -12.88 -4.93
N LEU A 28 -7.83 -12.93 -5.88
CA LEU A 28 -7.96 -13.96 -6.90
C LEU A 28 -7.74 -13.34 -8.28
N LEU A 29 -6.80 -13.86 -9.07
CA LEU A 29 -6.55 -13.42 -10.44
C LEU A 29 -6.77 -14.55 -11.44
N LEU A 30 -7.57 -14.27 -12.45
CA LEU A 30 -7.83 -15.16 -13.57
C LEU A 30 -7.18 -14.60 -14.84
N HIS A 31 -6.34 -15.39 -15.51
CA HIS A 31 -5.72 -14.97 -16.76
C HIS A 31 -5.95 -15.94 -17.91
N GLY A 32 -5.77 -15.46 -19.14
CA GLY A 32 -5.96 -16.25 -20.36
C GLY A 32 -6.33 -15.41 -21.58
N GLU A 33 -6.32 -16.04 -22.76
CA GLU A 33 -6.56 -15.37 -24.04
C GLU A 33 -7.94 -14.72 -24.15
N ALA A 34 -8.12 -13.82 -25.12
CA ALA A 34 -9.41 -13.17 -25.35
C ALA A 34 -10.47 -14.20 -25.81
N GLY A 35 -11.70 -14.09 -25.30
CA GLY A 35 -12.78 -15.05 -25.60
C GLY A 35 -12.68 -16.41 -24.88
N ILE A 36 -11.64 -16.66 -24.08
CA ILE A 36 -11.40 -17.95 -23.39
C ILE A 36 -12.42 -18.29 -22.27
N GLY A 37 -13.31 -17.34 -21.93
CA GLY A 37 -14.32 -17.48 -20.89
C GLY A 37 -13.96 -16.88 -19.53
N LYS A 38 -13.00 -15.94 -19.46
CA LYS A 38 -12.61 -15.28 -18.20
C LYS A 38 -13.77 -14.58 -17.49
N THR A 39 -14.47 -13.70 -18.20
CA THR A 39 -15.63 -12.95 -17.69
C THR A 39 -16.74 -13.89 -17.20
N HIS A 40 -16.94 -15.02 -17.89
CA HIS A 40 -17.92 -16.01 -17.47
C HIS A 40 -17.53 -16.69 -16.15
N LEU A 41 -16.27 -17.10 -15.99
CA LEU A 41 -15.79 -17.69 -14.74
C LEU A 41 -15.77 -16.67 -13.59
N LEU A 42 -15.53 -15.38 -13.88
CA LEU A 42 -15.67 -14.31 -12.91
C LEU A 42 -17.13 -14.21 -12.43
N ALA A 43 -18.10 -14.23 -13.35
CA ALA A 43 -19.52 -14.23 -12.99
C ALA A 43 -19.91 -15.47 -12.16
N GLU A 44 -19.42 -16.66 -12.49
CA GLU A 44 -19.63 -17.87 -11.66
C GLU A 44 -19.01 -17.71 -10.26
N THR A 45 -17.86 -17.02 -10.16
CA THR A 45 -17.23 -16.70 -8.88
C THR A 45 -18.06 -15.68 -8.08
N GLU A 46 -18.67 -14.71 -8.74
CA GLU A 46 -19.59 -13.73 -8.15
C GLU A 46 -20.84 -14.40 -7.59
N GLU A 47 -21.49 -15.28 -8.36
CA GLU A 47 -22.66 -16.05 -7.92
C GLU A 47 -22.32 -16.93 -6.71
N LEU A 48 -21.19 -17.62 -6.78
CA LEU A 48 -20.67 -18.44 -5.67
C LEU A 48 -20.46 -17.58 -4.41
N ALA A 49 -19.75 -16.45 -4.53
CA ALA A 49 -19.52 -15.57 -3.40
C ALA A 49 -20.84 -15.02 -2.82
N GLY A 50 -21.80 -14.66 -3.68
CA GLY A 50 -23.14 -14.26 -3.28
C GLY A 50 -23.85 -15.35 -2.46
N SER A 51 -23.77 -16.61 -2.87
CA SER A 51 -24.31 -17.75 -2.11
C SER A 51 -23.64 -17.95 -0.74
N MET A 52 -22.38 -17.51 -0.61
CA MET A 52 -21.61 -17.51 0.64
C MET A 52 -21.84 -16.25 1.50
N GLY A 53 -22.78 -15.37 1.10
CA GLY A 53 -23.14 -14.16 1.83
C GLY A 53 -22.23 -12.95 1.55
N TYR A 54 -21.45 -12.96 0.47
CA TYR A 54 -20.72 -11.78 0.04
C TYR A 54 -21.66 -10.78 -0.64
N ARG A 55 -21.47 -9.49 -0.36
CA ARG A 55 -21.95 -8.41 -1.22
C ARG A 55 -21.03 -8.30 -2.42
N VAL A 56 -21.54 -8.50 -3.63
CA VAL A 56 -20.75 -8.40 -4.87
C VAL A 56 -20.81 -6.98 -5.42
N LEU A 57 -19.65 -6.42 -5.74
CA LEU A 57 -19.46 -5.13 -6.38
C LEU A 57 -18.62 -5.35 -7.64
N HIS A 58 -19.21 -5.10 -8.81
CA HIS A 58 -18.61 -5.42 -10.11
C HIS A 58 -18.25 -4.15 -10.89
N GLY A 59 -17.02 -4.07 -11.39
CA GLY A 59 -16.60 -3.05 -12.35
C GLY A 59 -15.76 -3.62 -13.48
N GLN A 60 -15.55 -2.83 -14.54
CA GLN A 60 -14.75 -3.23 -15.69
C GLN A 60 -13.63 -2.23 -15.97
N ALA A 61 -12.41 -2.72 -16.16
CA ALA A 61 -11.32 -1.91 -16.67
C ALA A 61 -11.35 -1.88 -18.20
N ARG A 62 -11.23 -0.67 -18.76
CA ARG A 62 -11.35 -0.43 -20.21
C ARG A 62 -10.02 -0.01 -20.81
N ASP A 63 -9.93 -0.11 -22.12
CA ASP A 63 -8.72 0.08 -22.92
C ASP A 63 -7.92 1.37 -22.68
N PHE A 64 -8.59 2.50 -22.42
CA PHE A 64 -7.91 3.76 -22.04
C PHE A 64 -7.92 4.00 -20.53
N GLY A 65 -8.30 2.98 -19.76
CA GLY A 65 -8.31 2.95 -18.31
C GLY A 65 -6.97 3.36 -17.71
N SER A 66 -5.84 3.07 -18.37
CA SER A 66 -4.51 3.51 -17.92
C SER A 66 -4.36 5.02 -17.72
N GLY A 67 -5.17 5.83 -18.40
CA GLY A 67 -5.22 7.29 -18.26
C GLY A 67 -6.42 7.80 -17.44
N LEU A 68 -7.36 6.92 -17.06
CA LEU A 68 -8.59 7.25 -16.34
C LEU A 68 -8.48 6.84 -14.87
N ALA A 69 -7.84 7.67 -14.06
CA ALA A 69 -7.61 7.41 -12.64
C ALA A 69 -8.87 6.93 -11.90
N TYR A 70 -8.78 5.77 -11.24
CA TYR A 70 -9.83 5.18 -10.42
C TYR A 70 -11.12 4.79 -11.17
N ALA A 71 -11.11 4.75 -12.51
CA ALA A 71 -12.33 4.54 -13.29
C ALA A 71 -13.04 3.21 -13.01
N SER A 72 -12.32 2.09 -13.07
CA SER A 72 -12.91 0.77 -12.82
C SER A 72 -13.30 0.58 -11.34
N LEU A 73 -12.58 1.21 -10.42
CA LEU A 73 -12.94 1.20 -9.00
C LEU A 73 -14.23 1.99 -8.74
N THR A 74 -14.37 3.16 -9.36
CA THR A 74 -15.56 4.01 -9.21
C THR A 74 -16.78 3.33 -9.83
N GLU A 75 -16.60 2.66 -10.97
CA GLU A 75 -17.62 1.84 -11.61
C GLU A 75 -18.09 0.69 -10.70
N ALA A 76 -17.16 -0.04 -10.08
CA ALA A 76 -17.50 -1.11 -9.15
C ALA A 76 -18.26 -0.64 -7.90
N LEU A 77 -17.96 0.57 -7.42
CA LEU A 77 -18.58 1.13 -6.22
C LEU A 77 -19.88 1.86 -6.51
N ALA A 78 -20.22 2.12 -7.78
CA ALA A 78 -21.39 2.90 -8.18
C ALA A 78 -22.72 2.45 -7.54
N PRO A 79 -23.01 1.14 -7.37
CA PRO A 79 -24.24 0.69 -6.71
C PRO A 79 -24.40 1.18 -5.26
N LEU A 80 -23.30 1.57 -4.59
CA LEU A 80 -23.33 2.10 -3.22
C LEU A 80 -23.85 3.55 -3.14
N HIS A 81 -24.01 4.23 -4.28
CA HIS A 81 -24.66 5.54 -4.35
C HIS A 81 -26.15 5.46 -3.97
N ASP A 82 -26.82 4.40 -4.41
CA ASP A 82 -28.26 4.26 -4.26
C ASP A 82 -28.66 3.77 -2.86
N ASP A 83 -27.75 3.10 -2.13
CA ASP A 83 -27.94 2.64 -0.76
C ASP A 83 -27.84 3.82 0.25
N PRO A 84 -28.93 4.16 0.98
CA PRO A 84 -28.94 5.29 1.92
C PRO A 84 -27.87 5.22 3.02
N ALA A 85 -27.45 4.02 3.43
CA ALA A 85 -26.43 3.86 4.48
C ALA A 85 -25.01 4.20 3.98
N THR A 86 -24.77 4.14 2.67
CA THR A 86 -23.45 4.36 2.07
C THR A 86 -23.39 5.58 1.17
N ARG A 87 -24.55 6.14 0.78
CA ARG A 87 -24.67 7.27 -0.14
C ARG A 87 -23.79 8.46 0.23
N GLU A 88 -23.81 8.89 1.49
CA GLU A 88 -22.98 10.03 1.93
C GLU A 88 -21.49 9.72 1.77
N ALA A 89 -21.04 8.55 2.21
CA ALA A 89 -19.64 8.13 2.11
C ALA A 89 -19.18 7.89 0.67
N TYR A 90 -20.08 7.41 -0.21
CA TYR A 90 -19.82 7.26 -1.63
C TYR A 90 -19.72 8.62 -2.33
N THR A 91 -20.65 9.53 -2.05
CA THR A 91 -20.59 10.91 -2.57
C THR A 91 -19.33 11.61 -2.08
N GLU A 92 -18.94 11.48 -0.81
CA GLU A 92 -17.67 11.98 -0.30
C GLU A 92 -16.44 11.39 -1.02
N LEU A 93 -16.48 10.11 -1.43
CA LEU A 93 -15.40 9.48 -2.19
C LEU A 93 -15.31 10.06 -3.60
N VAL A 94 -16.44 10.16 -4.32
CA VAL A 94 -16.49 10.72 -5.67
C VAL A 94 -16.12 12.21 -5.66
N ASP A 95 -16.68 12.97 -4.72
CA ASP A 95 -16.34 14.37 -4.51
C ASP A 95 -14.86 14.51 -4.13
N ALA A 96 -14.29 13.61 -3.33
CA ALA A 96 -12.86 13.65 -3.04
C ALA A 96 -12.01 13.39 -4.29
N ILE A 97 -12.41 12.45 -5.15
CA ILE A 97 -11.73 12.19 -6.44
C ILE A 97 -11.80 13.46 -7.32
N ASP A 98 -12.97 14.10 -7.40
CA ASP A 98 -13.20 15.28 -8.26
C ASP A 98 -12.65 16.60 -7.71
N GLN A 99 -12.81 16.86 -6.43
CA GLN A 99 -12.28 18.05 -5.76
C GLN A 99 -10.75 18.03 -5.75
N ALA A 100 -10.15 16.88 -5.44
CA ALA A 100 -8.70 16.81 -5.39
C ALA A 100 -8.04 16.85 -6.78
N ALA A 101 -8.83 16.65 -7.83
CA ALA A 101 -8.42 16.96 -9.19
C ALA A 101 -8.49 18.45 -9.57
N LEU A 102 -9.36 19.21 -8.89
CA LEU A 102 -9.40 20.67 -8.96
C LEU A 102 -8.41 21.33 -7.98
N GLY A 103 -7.61 20.54 -7.26
CA GLY A 103 -6.70 21.02 -6.22
C GLY A 103 -7.39 21.40 -4.92
N VAL A 104 -8.66 21.01 -4.73
CA VAL A 104 -9.44 21.12 -3.49
C VAL A 104 -9.29 19.83 -2.70
N LEU A 105 -9.01 19.92 -1.41
CA LEU A 105 -8.13 18.94 -0.79
C LEU A 105 -8.92 17.99 0.13
N GLY A 106 -8.81 16.65 -0.07
CA GLY A 106 -9.56 15.62 0.69
C GLY A 106 -8.99 14.19 0.58
N ALA A 107 -9.21 13.31 1.57
CA ALA A 107 -8.43 12.07 1.74
C ALA A 107 -8.33 11.15 0.50
N ALA A 108 -7.18 10.48 0.36
CA ALA A 108 -6.81 9.70 -0.82
C ALA A 108 -7.90 8.67 -1.21
N PRO A 109 -8.20 8.50 -2.50
CA PRO A 109 -9.29 7.63 -2.96
C PRO A 109 -9.23 6.20 -2.42
N ALA A 110 -8.04 5.60 -2.31
CA ALA A 110 -7.87 4.27 -1.70
C ALA A 110 -8.26 4.21 -0.20
N VAL A 111 -7.98 5.27 0.56
CA VAL A 111 -8.33 5.36 1.99
C VAL A 111 -9.83 5.59 2.16
N ARG A 112 -10.41 6.48 1.36
CA ARG A 112 -11.86 6.71 1.31
C ARG A 112 -12.60 5.44 0.93
N THR A 113 -12.09 4.71 -0.06
CA THR A 113 -12.61 3.40 -0.46
C THR A 113 -12.54 2.39 0.68
N ALA A 114 -11.39 2.26 1.35
CA ALA A 114 -11.28 1.35 2.51
C ALA A 114 -12.28 1.70 3.62
N ASN A 115 -12.45 3.00 3.92
CA ASN A 115 -13.41 3.45 4.93
C ASN A 115 -14.87 3.20 4.51
N LEU A 116 -15.21 3.42 3.24
CA LEU A 116 -16.51 3.08 2.67
C LEU A 116 -16.79 1.59 2.80
N LEU A 117 -15.84 0.75 2.39
CA LEU A 117 -15.98 -0.71 2.45
C LEU A 117 -16.08 -1.23 3.90
N ARG A 118 -15.38 -0.63 4.87
CA ARG A 118 -15.51 -0.99 6.30
C ARG A 118 -16.88 -0.67 6.90
N ARG A 119 -17.63 0.27 6.33
CA ARG A 119 -19.00 0.59 6.77
C ARG A 119 -20.02 -0.40 6.25
N LEU A 120 -19.66 -1.23 5.25
CA LEU A 120 -20.55 -2.25 4.73
C LEU A 120 -20.69 -3.40 5.75
N PRO A 121 -21.91 -3.86 6.05
CA PRO A 121 -22.09 -5.04 6.87
C PRO A 121 -21.67 -6.30 6.09
N GLY A 122 -20.98 -7.22 6.76
CA GLY A 122 -20.62 -8.53 6.22
C GLY A 122 -19.38 -8.52 5.32
N ARG A 123 -19.29 -9.54 4.45
CA ARG A 123 -18.16 -9.73 3.52
C ARG A 123 -18.47 -9.07 2.17
N THR A 124 -17.45 -8.54 1.50
CA THR A 124 -17.60 -7.90 0.19
C THR A 124 -16.65 -8.54 -0.83
N LEU A 125 -17.14 -8.81 -2.03
CA LEU A 125 -16.34 -9.23 -3.18
C LEU A 125 -16.28 -8.04 -4.15
N LEU A 126 -15.09 -7.53 -4.39
CA LEU A 126 -14.82 -6.53 -5.41
C LEU A 126 -14.29 -7.22 -6.66
N ALA A 127 -15.15 -7.37 -7.67
CA ALA A 127 -14.83 -8.03 -8.94
C ALA A 127 -14.50 -7.00 -10.02
N ILE A 128 -13.33 -7.12 -10.65
CA ILE A 128 -12.89 -6.21 -11.72
C ILE A 128 -12.53 -7.00 -12.98
N ASP A 129 -13.37 -6.90 -14.01
CA ASP A 129 -13.10 -7.54 -15.31
C ASP A 129 -12.03 -6.75 -16.09
N ASP A 130 -11.21 -7.46 -16.87
CA ASP A 130 -10.13 -6.91 -17.69
C ASP A 130 -9.10 -6.03 -16.93
N LEU A 131 -8.86 -6.32 -15.65
CA LEU A 131 -7.98 -5.61 -14.72
C LEU A 131 -6.61 -5.18 -15.28
N HIS A 132 -6.03 -5.91 -16.23
CA HIS A 132 -4.81 -5.52 -16.96
C HIS A 132 -4.87 -4.17 -17.73
N LEU A 133 -6.06 -3.59 -17.89
CA LEU A 133 -6.30 -2.30 -18.52
C LEU A 133 -6.52 -1.16 -17.51
N ALA A 134 -6.56 -1.46 -16.20
CA ALA A 134 -6.77 -0.46 -15.15
C ALA A 134 -5.55 0.48 -15.03
N ASP A 135 -5.77 1.69 -14.52
CA ASP A 135 -4.68 2.59 -14.17
C ASP A 135 -3.87 2.08 -12.98
N ALA A 136 -2.62 2.55 -12.91
CA ALA A 136 -1.68 2.12 -11.88
C ALA A 136 -2.10 2.56 -10.46
N ASP A 137 -2.86 3.65 -10.30
CA ASP A 137 -3.36 4.07 -8.99
C ASP A 137 -4.52 3.17 -8.54
N THR A 138 -5.39 2.72 -9.46
CA THR A 138 -6.40 1.68 -9.20
C THR A 138 -5.75 0.37 -8.80
N LEU A 139 -4.76 -0.11 -9.56
CA LEU A 139 -4.04 -1.34 -9.21
C LEU A 139 -3.37 -1.21 -7.83
N GLY A 140 -2.74 -0.07 -7.56
CA GLY A 140 -2.18 0.24 -6.25
C GLY A 140 -3.21 0.22 -5.13
N ALA A 141 -4.40 0.77 -5.36
CA ALA A 141 -5.50 0.72 -4.40
C ALA A 141 -5.99 -0.71 -4.16
N LEU A 142 -6.24 -1.48 -5.23
CA LEU A 142 -6.73 -2.86 -5.14
C LEU A 142 -5.75 -3.79 -4.44
N SER A 143 -4.43 -3.59 -4.59
CA SER A 143 -3.41 -4.34 -3.83
C SER A 143 -3.44 -4.06 -2.32
N LEU A 144 -3.88 -2.85 -1.94
CA LEU A 144 -3.89 -2.38 -0.55
C LEU A 144 -5.19 -2.69 0.20
N LEU A 145 -6.32 -2.71 -0.51
CA LEU A 145 -7.64 -2.81 0.09
C LEU A 145 -7.84 -4.11 0.91
N PRO A 146 -7.50 -5.31 0.40
CA PRO A 146 -7.63 -6.57 1.17
C PRO A 146 -6.85 -6.53 2.48
N ARG A 147 -5.67 -5.88 2.49
CA ARG A 147 -4.84 -5.72 3.70
C ARG A 147 -5.48 -4.78 4.74
N ARG A 148 -6.43 -3.93 4.34
CA ARG A 148 -7.07 -2.91 5.19
C ARG A 148 -8.49 -3.26 5.60
N VAL A 149 -9.14 -4.20 4.92
CA VAL A 149 -10.54 -4.57 5.12
C VAL A 149 -10.63 -6.09 5.27
N ALA A 150 -10.76 -6.57 6.51
CA ALA A 150 -10.67 -8.00 6.83
C ALA A 150 -11.70 -8.87 6.09
N GLY A 151 -12.90 -8.34 5.81
CA GLY A 151 -13.98 -9.05 5.10
C GLY A 151 -13.95 -8.89 3.58
N LEU A 152 -12.88 -8.33 2.98
CA LEU A 152 -12.82 -8.04 1.56
C LEU A 152 -12.12 -9.13 0.76
N ALA A 153 -12.78 -9.61 -0.29
CA ALA A 153 -12.15 -10.35 -1.38
C ALA A 153 -12.04 -9.47 -2.63
N VAL A 154 -10.96 -9.60 -3.39
CA VAL A 154 -10.79 -8.98 -4.71
C VAL A 154 -10.65 -10.08 -5.75
N ALA A 155 -11.45 -10.04 -6.80
CA ALA A 155 -11.33 -10.93 -7.95
C ALA A 155 -11.10 -10.13 -9.22
N GLY A 156 -10.14 -10.52 -10.04
CA GLY A 156 -9.81 -9.81 -11.27
C GLY A 156 -9.56 -10.73 -12.44
N THR A 157 -9.98 -10.34 -13.65
CA THR A 157 -9.58 -11.04 -14.87
C THR A 157 -8.54 -10.25 -15.65
N ALA A 158 -7.70 -10.93 -16.42
CA ALA A 158 -6.65 -10.28 -17.19
C ALA A 158 -6.25 -11.11 -18.41
N ARG A 159 -5.80 -10.47 -19.50
CA ARG A 159 -5.10 -11.19 -20.57
C ARG A 159 -3.65 -11.49 -20.19
N ARG A 160 -3.04 -10.54 -19.51
CA ARG A 160 -1.69 -10.58 -18.96
C ARG A 160 -1.78 -10.15 -17.50
N LEU A 161 -1.11 -10.86 -16.60
CA LEU A 161 -1.21 -10.53 -15.19
C LEU A 161 -0.76 -9.08 -14.94
N PRO A 162 -1.57 -8.27 -14.25
CA PRO A 162 -1.16 -6.93 -13.83
C PRO A 162 -0.03 -7.03 -12.79
N ALA A 163 0.70 -5.92 -12.60
CA ALA A 163 1.70 -5.81 -11.52
C ALA A 163 0.99 -5.64 -10.16
N MET A 164 0.34 -6.71 -9.71
CA MET A 164 -0.47 -6.80 -8.51
C MET A 164 -0.32 -8.19 -7.92
N ASP A 165 -0.05 -8.28 -6.62
CA ASP A 165 0.05 -9.55 -5.92
C ASP A 165 -1.33 -10.20 -5.78
N ALA A 166 -1.34 -11.53 -5.89
CA ALA A 166 -2.53 -12.33 -5.68
C ALA A 166 -2.21 -13.53 -4.77
N ASP A 167 -3.22 -13.99 -4.05
CA ASP A 167 -3.13 -15.21 -3.25
C ASP A 167 -3.31 -16.44 -4.14
N VAL A 168 -4.22 -16.36 -5.12
CA VAL A 168 -4.46 -17.40 -6.11
C VAL A 168 -4.44 -16.81 -7.51
N VAL A 169 -3.63 -17.41 -8.39
CA VAL A 169 -3.54 -17.08 -9.82
C VAL A 169 -3.95 -18.31 -10.62
N ALA A 170 -4.95 -18.17 -11.49
CA ALA A 170 -5.44 -19.26 -12.33
C ALA A 170 -5.35 -18.89 -13.81
N GLY A 171 -4.80 -19.80 -14.62
CA GLY A 171 -4.67 -19.65 -16.07
C GLY A 171 -5.68 -20.52 -16.82
N LEU A 172 -6.52 -19.91 -17.67
CA LEU A 172 -7.45 -20.62 -18.53
C LEU A 172 -6.78 -21.10 -19.81
N SER A 173 -6.95 -22.40 -20.10
CA SER A 173 -6.58 -23.01 -21.37
C SER A 173 -7.77 -23.13 -22.33
N PRO A 174 -7.51 -23.28 -23.64
CA PRO A 174 -8.54 -23.65 -24.61
C PRO A 174 -9.26 -24.94 -24.19
N LEU A 175 -10.54 -25.04 -24.58
CA LEU A 175 -11.36 -26.23 -24.37
C LEU A 175 -10.71 -27.43 -25.03
N SER A 176 -10.60 -28.51 -24.27
CA SER A 176 -10.35 -29.83 -24.83
C SER A 176 -11.48 -30.27 -25.76
N LEU A 177 -11.22 -31.25 -26.62
CA LEU A 177 -12.24 -31.83 -27.50
C LEU A 177 -13.49 -32.30 -26.71
N GLY A 178 -13.30 -32.86 -25.51
CA GLY A 178 -14.39 -33.28 -24.63
C GLY A 178 -15.22 -32.11 -24.12
N GLU A 179 -14.57 -31.05 -23.64
CA GLU A 179 -15.29 -29.83 -23.19
C GLU A 179 -15.97 -29.09 -24.35
N VAL A 180 -15.40 -29.14 -25.57
CA VAL A 180 -16.10 -28.67 -26.77
C VAL A 180 -17.36 -29.50 -27.01
N ALA A 181 -17.27 -30.84 -26.93
CA ALA A 181 -18.44 -31.70 -27.10
C ALA A 181 -19.55 -31.38 -26.09
N GLU A 182 -19.20 -31.14 -24.83
CA GLU A 182 -20.12 -30.71 -23.77
C GLU A 182 -20.76 -29.35 -24.08
N LEU A 183 -19.96 -28.35 -24.45
CA LEU A 183 -20.46 -27.02 -24.80
C LEU A 183 -21.41 -27.07 -26.01
N VAL A 184 -21.03 -27.78 -27.08
CA VAL A 184 -21.87 -27.94 -28.28
C VAL A 184 -23.16 -28.70 -27.95
N THR A 185 -23.09 -29.73 -27.09
CA THR A 185 -24.27 -30.46 -26.61
C THR A 185 -25.25 -29.54 -25.90
N GLY A 186 -24.75 -28.69 -25.00
CA GLY A 186 -25.55 -27.68 -24.30
C GLY A 186 -26.19 -26.67 -25.26
N LEU A 187 -25.46 -26.19 -26.27
CA LEU A 187 -25.96 -25.24 -27.26
C LEU A 187 -27.05 -25.82 -28.18
N LEU A 188 -26.91 -27.09 -28.57
CA LEU A 188 -27.84 -27.75 -29.49
C LEU A 188 -29.02 -28.45 -28.78
N GLY A 189 -28.91 -28.67 -27.46
CA GLY A 189 -29.85 -29.46 -26.67
C GLY A 189 -29.82 -30.97 -26.99
N ARG A 190 -28.77 -31.44 -27.69
CA ARG A 190 -28.57 -32.84 -28.09
C ARG A 190 -27.09 -33.11 -28.34
N THR A 191 -26.68 -34.37 -28.22
CA THR A 191 -25.29 -34.77 -28.49
C THR A 191 -24.96 -34.67 -29.99
N PRO A 192 -23.98 -33.84 -30.40
CA PRO A 192 -23.53 -33.74 -31.78
C PRO A 192 -22.69 -34.96 -32.18
N SER A 193 -22.54 -35.22 -33.49
CA SER A 193 -21.60 -36.24 -33.98
C SER A 193 -20.15 -35.81 -33.79
N ASP A 194 -19.23 -36.77 -33.57
CA ASP A 194 -17.79 -36.51 -33.43
C ASP A 194 -17.18 -35.69 -34.57
N ALA A 195 -17.70 -35.82 -35.80
CA ALA A 195 -17.24 -35.05 -36.95
C ALA A 195 -17.54 -33.54 -36.79
N ILE A 196 -18.72 -33.20 -36.26
CA ILE A 196 -19.11 -31.82 -35.97
C ILE A 196 -18.25 -31.27 -34.82
N VAL A 197 -18.05 -32.06 -33.76
CA VAL A 197 -17.21 -31.66 -32.61
C VAL A 197 -15.78 -31.38 -33.06
N ARG A 198 -15.18 -32.29 -33.85
CA ARG A 198 -13.83 -32.11 -34.41
C ARG A 198 -13.74 -30.90 -35.33
N HIS A 199 -14.70 -30.74 -36.24
CA HIS A 199 -14.73 -29.58 -37.14
C HIS A 199 -14.83 -28.26 -36.36
N VAL A 200 -15.75 -28.16 -35.40
CA VAL A 200 -15.90 -26.98 -34.53
C VAL A 200 -14.65 -26.75 -33.70
N HIS A 201 -14.03 -27.80 -33.14
CA HIS A 201 -12.80 -27.70 -32.38
C HIS A 201 -11.63 -27.22 -33.26
N ASP A 202 -11.47 -27.74 -34.47
CA ASP A 202 -10.38 -27.37 -35.38
C ASP A 202 -10.51 -25.92 -35.87
N GLU A 203 -11.73 -25.47 -36.17
CA GLU A 203 -12.00 -24.06 -36.55
C GLU A 203 -11.82 -23.09 -35.39
N SER A 204 -12.28 -23.46 -34.19
CA SER A 204 -12.23 -22.60 -33.00
C SER A 204 -10.93 -22.70 -32.20
N ARG A 205 -10.13 -23.73 -32.47
CA ARG A 205 -8.98 -24.17 -31.65
C ARG A 205 -9.33 -24.29 -30.16
N GLY A 206 -10.56 -24.71 -29.87
CA GLY A 206 -11.06 -24.85 -28.49
C GLY A 206 -11.38 -23.53 -27.79
N ASN A 207 -11.34 -22.37 -28.44
CA ASN A 207 -11.75 -21.12 -27.79
C ASN A 207 -13.30 -21.06 -27.66
N PRO A 208 -13.87 -21.00 -26.44
CA PRO A 208 -15.32 -21.10 -26.22
C PRO A 208 -16.17 -20.12 -27.02
N TRP A 209 -15.68 -18.89 -27.23
CA TRP A 209 -16.41 -17.90 -28.03
C TRP A 209 -16.49 -18.32 -29.50
N PHE A 210 -15.35 -18.72 -30.09
CA PHE A 210 -15.32 -19.22 -31.46
C PHE A 210 -16.08 -20.53 -31.62
N VAL A 211 -16.11 -21.41 -30.61
CA VAL A 211 -16.97 -22.60 -30.60
C VAL A 211 -18.45 -22.22 -30.76
N ARG A 212 -18.93 -21.25 -29.95
CA ARG A 212 -20.32 -20.75 -30.04
C ARG A 212 -20.61 -20.18 -31.43
N GLU A 213 -19.73 -19.36 -31.97
CA GLU A 213 -19.90 -18.75 -33.30
C GLU A 213 -19.89 -19.80 -34.42
N ALA A 214 -18.99 -20.79 -34.38
CA ALA A 214 -18.94 -21.88 -35.36
C ALA A 214 -20.23 -22.72 -35.33
N VAL A 215 -20.72 -23.07 -34.14
CA VAL A 215 -22.00 -23.79 -33.98
C VAL A 215 -23.17 -22.98 -34.52
N LEU A 216 -23.26 -21.69 -34.17
CA LEU A 216 -24.32 -20.81 -34.66
C LEU A 216 -24.27 -20.67 -36.19
N SER A 217 -23.07 -20.58 -36.78
CA SER A 217 -22.86 -20.56 -38.22
C SER A 217 -23.37 -21.83 -38.90
N LEU A 218 -23.05 -23.01 -38.37
CA LEU A 218 -23.51 -24.30 -38.88
C LEU A 218 -25.03 -24.47 -38.77
N VAL A 219 -25.64 -23.99 -37.68
CA VAL A 219 -27.09 -24.00 -37.50
C VAL A 219 -27.77 -23.10 -38.54
N HIS A 220 -27.20 -21.92 -38.79
CA HIS A 220 -27.77 -20.97 -39.74
C HIS A 220 -27.59 -21.39 -41.20
N GLY A 221 -26.45 -21.99 -41.54
CA GLY A 221 -26.18 -22.57 -42.86
C GLY A 221 -27.02 -23.80 -43.18
N GLY A 222 -27.87 -24.26 -42.25
CA GLY A 222 -28.71 -25.45 -42.40
C GLY A 222 -27.97 -26.78 -42.29
N ALA A 223 -26.65 -26.74 -42.02
CA ALA A 223 -25.82 -27.92 -41.85
C ALA A 223 -26.15 -28.69 -40.57
N VAL A 224 -26.65 -28.00 -39.53
CA VAL A 224 -27.02 -28.59 -38.24
C VAL A 224 -28.40 -28.09 -37.80
N ARG A 225 -29.31 -29.00 -37.40
CA ARG A 225 -30.59 -28.61 -36.77
C ARG A 225 -30.42 -28.39 -35.26
N SER A 226 -31.04 -27.35 -34.71
CA SER A 226 -31.11 -27.06 -33.26
C SER A 226 -32.57 -26.98 -32.80
N ALA A 227 -32.85 -27.46 -31.58
CA ALA A 227 -34.16 -27.34 -30.93
C ALA A 227 -34.40 -25.94 -30.33
N TYR A 228 -33.33 -25.20 -30.05
CA TYR A 228 -33.36 -23.81 -29.61
C TYR A 228 -32.89 -22.89 -30.75
N PRO A 229 -33.83 -22.27 -31.50
CA PRO A 229 -33.48 -21.12 -32.32
C PRO A 229 -33.25 -19.96 -31.36
N GLY A 230 -32.00 -19.69 -31.00
CA GLY A 230 -31.64 -18.46 -30.31
C GLY A 230 -32.21 -17.22 -31.03
N PRO A 231 -32.38 -16.08 -30.34
CA PRO A 231 -33.10 -14.92 -30.87
C PRO A 231 -32.65 -14.58 -32.29
N ARG A 232 -33.64 -14.52 -33.18
CA ARG A 232 -33.59 -14.44 -34.65
C ARG A 232 -32.35 -13.72 -35.22
N ARG A 233 -31.52 -14.49 -35.97
CA ARG A 233 -30.53 -14.15 -37.05
C ARG A 233 -29.05 -14.52 -36.71
N GLY A 234 -28.44 -15.46 -37.45
CA GLY A 234 -26.98 -15.65 -37.67
C GLY A 234 -25.99 -15.84 -36.50
N ALA A 235 -24.70 -15.90 -36.84
CA ALA A 235 -23.53 -15.70 -35.97
C ALA A 235 -23.21 -14.18 -35.86
N LEU A 236 -22.65 -13.69 -34.74
CA LEU A 236 -22.40 -12.25 -34.49
C LEU A 236 -21.59 -11.59 -35.61
N LEU A 237 -20.54 -12.25 -36.08
CA LEU A 237 -19.70 -11.73 -37.17
C LEU A 237 -20.48 -11.64 -38.49
N GLY A 238 -21.25 -12.68 -38.83
CA GLY A 238 -22.08 -12.70 -40.03
C GLY A 238 -23.17 -11.61 -40.03
N ARG A 239 -23.78 -11.34 -38.86
CA ARG A 239 -24.74 -10.24 -38.69
C ARG A 239 -24.11 -8.88 -38.96
N LEU A 240 -22.90 -8.65 -38.44
CA LEU A 240 -22.20 -7.38 -38.62
C LEU A 240 -21.86 -7.10 -40.10
N PHE A 241 -21.42 -8.11 -40.86
CA PHE A 241 -21.13 -7.97 -42.29
C PHE A 241 -22.38 -7.69 -43.14
N GLN A 242 -23.54 -8.24 -42.76
CA GLN A 242 -24.81 -8.06 -43.48
C GLN A 242 -25.49 -6.69 -43.24
N ARG A 243 -24.99 -5.88 -42.31
CA ARG A 243 -25.56 -4.55 -42.06
C ARG A 243 -25.29 -3.58 -43.21
N ASP A 244 -26.10 -2.53 -43.26
CA ASP A 244 -25.89 -1.42 -44.18
C ASP A 244 -24.69 -0.57 -43.74
N ARG A 245 -24.31 0.39 -44.59
CA ARG A 245 -23.17 1.28 -44.32
C ARG A 245 -23.38 2.09 -43.03
N GLY A 246 -24.62 2.52 -42.76
CA GLY A 246 -24.98 3.28 -41.56
C GLY A 246 -24.84 2.46 -40.28
N GLY A 247 -25.38 1.23 -40.24
CA GLY A 247 -25.23 0.33 -39.09
C GLY A 247 -23.78 0.00 -38.74
N ARG A 248 -22.93 -0.26 -39.75
CA ARG A 248 -21.49 -0.49 -39.52
C ARG A 248 -20.76 0.78 -39.06
N GLY A 249 -21.08 1.93 -39.67
CA GLY A 249 -20.50 3.22 -39.28
C GLY A 249 -20.76 3.56 -37.81
N LEU A 250 -22.02 3.44 -37.38
CA LEU A 250 -22.40 3.67 -35.98
C LEU A 250 -21.73 2.66 -35.03
N ALA A 251 -21.67 1.38 -35.40
CA ALA A 251 -21.00 0.34 -34.59
C ALA A 251 -19.50 0.63 -34.39
N ARG A 252 -18.79 1.15 -35.40
CA ARG A 252 -17.38 1.54 -35.26
C ARG A 252 -17.19 2.75 -34.33
N VAL A 253 -18.10 3.73 -34.38
CA VAL A 253 -18.08 4.88 -33.45
C VAL A 253 -18.35 4.43 -32.02
N LEU A 254 -19.35 3.58 -31.81
CA LEU A 254 -19.65 2.98 -30.52
C LEU A 254 -18.47 2.18 -29.96
N ALA A 255 -17.76 1.43 -30.81
CA ALA A 255 -16.55 0.71 -30.43
C ALA A 255 -15.41 1.63 -29.99
N ALA A 256 -15.29 2.82 -30.59
CA ALA A 256 -14.32 3.83 -30.16
C ALA A 256 -14.70 4.49 -28.83
N LEU A 257 -16.00 4.78 -28.59
CA LEU A 257 -16.50 5.31 -27.31
C LEU A 257 -16.35 4.30 -26.17
N ARG A 258 -16.59 3.00 -26.44
CA ARG A 258 -16.46 1.90 -25.47
C ARG A 258 -15.10 1.87 -24.78
N ARG A 259 -14.03 2.40 -25.39
CA ARG A 259 -12.69 2.39 -24.78
C ARG A 259 -12.58 3.22 -23.50
N THR A 260 -13.54 4.11 -23.23
CA THR A 260 -13.61 4.95 -22.02
C THR A 260 -14.89 4.71 -21.21
N ARG A 261 -16.05 4.54 -21.87
CA ARG A 261 -17.35 4.37 -21.20
C ARG A 261 -18.39 3.66 -22.10
N PRO A 262 -19.46 3.07 -21.54
CA PRO A 262 -20.55 2.51 -22.35
C PRO A 262 -21.39 3.63 -22.97
N ALA A 263 -22.13 3.30 -24.03
CA ALA A 263 -22.97 4.25 -24.76
C ALA A 263 -24.37 4.33 -24.15
N ARG A 264 -24.95 5.53 -24.06
CA ARG A 264 -26.35 5.74 -23.64
C ARG A 264 -27.19 6.16 -24.84
N THR A 265 -28.50 5.95 -24.76
CA THR A 265 -29.43 6.46 -25.78
C THR A 265 -29.40 7.98 -25.89
N THR A 266 -29.08 8.69 -24.81
CA THR A 266 -28.87 10.14 -24.79
C THR A 266 -27.66 10.60 -25.61
N ASP A 267 -26.69 9.71 -25.88
CA ASP A 267 -25.54 10.01 -26.74
C ASP A 267 -25.92 9.95 -28.24
N LEU A 268 -27.07 9.37 -28.60
CA LEU A 268 -27.41 9.03 -29.99
C LEU A 268 -27.41 10.22 -30.96
N PRO A 269 -27.98 11.41 -30.64
CA PRO A 269 -27.92 12.54 -31.55
C PRO A 269 -26.49 12.95 -31.90
N ASP A 270 -25.60 12.90 -30.92
CA ASP A 270 -24.19 13.24 -31.09
C ASP A 270 -23.42 12.12 -31.82
N LEU A 271 -23.70 10.85 -31.50
CA LEU A 271 -23.10 9.70 -32.18
C LEU A 271 -23.54 9.63 -33.65
N ALA A 272 -24.78 10.04 -33.97
CA ALA A 272 -25.28 10.19 -35.34
C ALA A 272 -24.42 11.19 -36.11
N GLU A 273 -24.16 12.36 -35.51
CA GLU A 273 -23.29 13.37 -36.07
C GLU A 273 -21.91 12.76 -36.38
N ILE A 274 -21.28 12.09 -35.40
CA ILE A 274 -19.94 11.47 -35.51
C ILE A 274 -19.88 10.41 -36.60
N ALA A 275 -20.91 9.57 -36.71
CA ALA A 275 -21.05 8.55 -37.75
C ALA A 275 -21.38 9.12 -39.14
N GLY A 276 -21.76 10.41 -39.21
CA GLY A 276 -22.19 11.07 -40.46
C GLY A 276 -23.57 10.61 -40.90
N LEU A 277 -24.48 10.41 -39.95
CA LEU A 277 -25.85 9.95 -40.14
C LEU A 277 -26.84 11.00 -39.66
N GLU A 278 -28.03 11.00 -40.26
CA GLU A 278 -29.17 11.74 -39.69
C GLU A 278 -29.64 11.05 -38.40
N VAL A 279 -30.17 11.81 -37.43
CA VAL A 279 -30.55 11.28 -36.10
C VAL A 279 -31.48 10.07 -36.22
N GLY A 280 -32.52 10.16 -37.06
CA GLY A 280 -33.46 9.07 -37.27
C GLY A 280 -32.86 7.84 -37.97
N GLU A 281 -31.79 8.00 -38.75
CA GLU A 281 -31.04 6.86 -39.31
C GLU A 281 -30.19 6.17 -38.24
N ALA A 282 -29.55 6.95 -37.37
CA ALA A 282 -28.79 6.43 -36.25
C ALA A 282 -29.67 5.69 -35.23
N GLU A 283 -30.86 6.19 -34.93
CA GLU A 283 -31.85 5.50 -34.08
C GLU A 283 -32.22 4.13 -34.66
N ARG A 284 -32.58 4.07 -35.96
CA ARG A 284 -32.89 2.80 -36.65
C ARG A 284 -31.70 1.85 -36.67
N ALA A 285 -30.49 2.37 -36.88
CA ALA A 285 -29.26 1.59 -36.85
C ALA A 285 -28.99 1.01 -35.46
N PHE A 286 -29.12 1.83 -34.41
CA PHE A 286 -28.95 1.45 -33.01
C PHE A 286 -29.95 0.38 -32.57
N ASP A 287 -31.25 0.61 -32.80
CA ASP A 287 -32.30 -0.38 -32.54
C ASP A 287 -32.04 -1.68 -33.30
N GLY A 288 -31.49 -1.55 -34.51
CA GLY A 288 -31.02 -2.68 -35.28
C GLY A 288 -29.91 -3.45 -34.58
N LEU A 289 -28.89 -2.80 -34.03
CA LEU A 289 -27.80 -3.44 -33.30
C LEU A 289 -28.29 -4.13 -32.02
N VAL A 290 -29.23 -3.51 -31.29
CA VAL A 290 -29.86 -4.09 -30.10
C VAL A 290 -30.73 -5.30 -30.48
N ARG A 291 -31.58 -5.16 -31.50
CA ARG A 291 -32.46 -6.26 -32.00
C ARG A 291 -31.67 -7.47 -32.45
N ASP A 292 -30.49 -7.26 -33.03
CA ASP A 292 -29.59 -8.32 -33.48
C ASP A 292 -28.67 -8.85 -32.35
N GLY A 293 -28.83 -8.36 -31.12
CA GLY A 293 -28.02 -8.77 -29.97
C GLY A 293 -26.53 -8.48 -30.14
N LEU A 294 -26.17 -7.46 -30.93
CA LEU A 294 -24.80 -6.93 -30.99
C LEU A 294 -24.56 -5.95 -29.83
N LEU A 295 -25.60 -5.26 -29.38
CA LEU A 295 -25.61 -4.43 -28.18
C LEU A 295 -26.61 -5.01 -27.16
N LEU A 296 -26.23 -5.01 -25.90
CA LEU A 296 -27.06 -5.43 -24.77
C LEU A 296 -27.26 -4.23 -23.82
N PRO A 297 -28.47 -4.06 -23.25
CA PRO A 297 -28.70 -3.07 -22.21
C PRO A 297 -27.97 -3.47 -20.91
N LEU A 298 -27.46 -2.46 -20.20
CA LEU A 298 -26.97 -2.54 -18.83
C LEU A 298 -28.04 -2.04 -17.86
N ASP A 299 -27.92 -2.40 -16.58
CA ASP A 299 -28.90 -2.05 -15.53
C ASP A 299 -29.07 -0.54 -15.32
N ASP A 300 -28.05 0.25 -15.65
CA ASP A 300 -28.03 1.71 -15.53
C ASP A 300 -28.57 2.44 -16.77
N GLY A 301 -29.13 1.71 -17.74
CA GLY A 301 -29.67 2.25 -18.99
C GLY A 301 -28.62 2.57 -20.06
N ALA A 302 -27.35 2.23 -19.84
CA ALA A 302 -26.33 2.23 -20.89
C ALA A 302 -26.40 0.92 -21.72
N PHE A 303 -25.62 0.87 -22.79
CA PHE A 303 -25.55 -0.26 -23.72
C PHE A 303 -24.10 -0.62 -23.99
N GLU A 304 -23.83 -1.91 -24.01
CA GLU A 304 -22.50 -2.45 -24.27
C GLU A 304 -22.55 -3.54 -25.35
N PHE A 305 -21.43 -3.77 -26.02
CA PHE A 305 -21.32 -4.85 -26.99
C PHE A 305 -21.50 -6.20 -26.31
N ALA A 306 -22.31 -7.07 -26.92
CA ALA A 306 -22.54 -8.42 -26.42
C ALA A 306 -21.25 -9.23 -26.27
N HIS A 307 -20.19 -8.87 -27.00
CA HIS A 307 -18.88 -9.46 -26.82
C HIS A 307 -17.74 -8.45 -27.09
N PRO A 308 -16.73 -8.32 -26.19
CA PRO A 308 -15.61 -7.38 -26.34
C PRO A 308 -14.83 -7.55 -27.66
N LEU A 309 -14.61 -8.78 -28.13
CA LEU A 309 -13.91 -9.05 -29.40
C LEU A 309 -14.59 -8.41 -30.62
N VAL A 310 -15.92 -8.26 -30.59
CA VAL A 310 -16.66 -7.61 -31.70
C VAL A 310 -16.33 -6.13 -31.74
N ALA A 311 -16.31 -5.47 -30.57
CA ALA A 311 -15.90 -4.07 -30.45
C ALA A 311 -14.42 -3.88 -30.85
N GLU A 312 -13.54 -4.78 -30.40
CA GLU A 312 -12.11 -4.76 -30.79
C GLU A 312 -11.91 -4.91 -32.29
N ALA A 313 -12.60 -5.85 -32.93
CA ALA A 313 -12.54 -6.04 -34.37
C ALA A 313 -13.05 -4.81 -35.13
N LEU A 314 -14.18 -4.24 -34.70
CA LEU A 314 -14.74 -3.00 -35.27
C LEU A 314 -13.79 -1.81 -35.13
N TYR A 315 -13.11 -1.70 -33.99
CA TYR A 315 -12.14 -0.64 -33.76
C TYR A 315 -10.83 -0.86 -34.54
N ALA A 316 -10.39 -2.11 -34.68
CA ALA A 316 -9.23 -2.47 -35.48
C ALA A 316 -9.46 -2.22 -36.98
N ASP A 317 -10.70 -2.40 -37.44
CA ASP A 317 -11.14 -2.11 -38.81
C ASP A 317 -11.19 -0.60 -39.13
N LEU A 318 -11.17 0.28 -38.12
CA LEU A 318 -10.94 1.71 -38.33
C LEU A 318 -9.50 1.94 -38.80
N GLY A 319 -9.34 2.33 -40.07
CA GLY A 319 -8.05 2.77 -40.60
C GLY A 319 -7.49 3.98 -39.83
N PRO A 320 -6.17 4.23 -39.87
CA PRO A 320 -5.54 5.28 -39.04
C PRO A 320 -6.15 6.67 -39.20
N ALA A 321 -6.55 7.06 -40.41
CA ALA A 321 -7.18 8.35 -40.66
C ALA A 321 -8.61 8.44 -40.11
N GLU A 322 -9.40 7.36 -40.24
CA GLU A 322 -10.76 7.29 -39.73
C GLU A 322 -10.76 7.27 -38.20
N ARG A 323 -9.87 6.47 -37.59
CA ARG A 323 -9.66 6.43 -36.14
C ARG A 323 -9.37 7.82 -35.57
N ARG A 324 -8.39 8.54 -36.16
CA ARG A 324 -8.08 9.92 -35.74
C ARG A 324 -9.29 10.83 -35.81
N ARG A 325 -10.06 10.77 -36.90
CA ARG A 325 -11.28 11.57 -37.10
C ARG A 325 -12.34 11.24 -36.05
N VAL A 326 -12.63 9.97 -35.81
CA VAL A 326 -13.63 9.54 -34.83
C VAL A 326 -13.25 10.02 -33.43
N HIS A 327 -12.00 9.80 -33.00
CA HIS A 327 -11.54 10.25 -31.69
C HIS A 327 -11.59 11.78 -31.54
N ALA A 328 -11.16 12.54 -32.55
CA ALA A 328 -11.26 14.00 -32.53
C ALA A 328 -12.71 14.49 -32.39
N ARG A 329 -13.67 13.84 -33.08
CA ARG A 329 -15.09 14.22 -32.97
C ARG A 329 -15.71 13.81 -31.63
N ILE A 330 -15.34 12.66 -31.06
CA ILE A 330 -15.74 12.28 -29.70
C ILE A 330 -15.19 13.29 -28.69
N ALA A 331 -13.94 13.73 -28.83
CA ALA A 331 -13.39 14.76 -27.97
C ALA A 331 -14.13 16.11 -28.09
N ALA A 332 -14.44 16.53 -29.31
CA ALA A 332 -15.21 17.76 -29.55
C ALA A 332 -16.60 17.68 -28.90
N LEU A 333 -17.25 16.51 -28.98
CA LEU A 333 -18.50 16.23 -28.30
C LEU A 333 -18.38 16.42 -26.78
N LEU A 334 -17.43 15.73 -26.14
CA LEU A 334 -17.22 15.80 -24.69
C LEU A 334 -16.94 17.25 -24.25
N HIS A 335 -16.22 18.01 -25.08
CA HIS A 335 -15.98 19.42 -24.82
C HIS A 335 -17.27 20.26 -24.85
N ARG A 336 -18.16 20.05 -25.82
CA ARG A 336 -19.46 20.75 -25.93
C ARG A 336 -20.41 20.42 -24.78
N GLN A 337 -20.43 19.16 -24.34
CA GLN A 337 -21.25 18.71 -23.20
C GLN A 337 -20.74 19.29 -21.86
N GLY A 338 -19.50 19.78 -21.84
CA GLY A 338 -18.86 20.41 -20.70
C GLY A 338 -18.01 19.43 -19.90
N LEU A 339 -16.76 19.80 -19.67
CA LEU A 339 -15.81 18.99 -18.90
C LEU A 339 -16.03 19.22 -17.39
N ARG A 340 -16.96 18.46 -16.80
CA ARG A 340 -17.27 18.48 -15.36
C ARG A 340 -16.57 17.31 -14.65
N GLY A 341 -15.84 17.61 -13.57
CA GLY A 341 -15.10 16.60 -12.80
C GLY A 341 -13.87 16.05 -13.52
N THR A 342 -13.12 15.21 -12.81
CA THR A 342 -11.84 14.62 -13.28
C THR A 342 -12.06 13.69 -14.45
N ARG A 343 -13.06 12.81 -14.32
CA ARG A 343 -13.30 11.71 -15.26
C ARG A 343 -13.52 12.23 -16.68
N SER A 344 -14.34 13.27 -16.85
CA SER A 344 -14.62 13.84 -18.18
C SER A 344 -13.39 14.52 -18.80
N VAL A 345 -12.52 15.14 -17.99
CA VAL A 345 -11.25 15.71 -18.47
C VAL A 345 -10.30 14.61 -18.93
N LEU A 346 -10.18 13.51 -18.17
CA LEU A 346 -9.31 12.39 -18.53
C LEU A 346 -9.83 11.64 -19.76
N GLU A 347 -11.16 11.49 -19.89
CA GLU A 347 -11.81 10.91 -21.06
C GLU A 347 -11.55 11.77 -22.31
N TRP A 348 -11.83 13.07 -22.22
CA TRP A 348 -11.56 14.03 -23.28
C TRP A 348 -10.09 14.02 -23.72
N ALA A 349 -9.15 14.04 -22.76
CA ALA A 349 -7.72 13.99 -23.04
C ALA A 349 -7.30 12.67 -23.72
N SER A 350 -7.91 11.54 -23.33
CA SER A 350 -7.67 10.23 -23.96
C SER A 350 -8.10 10.24 -25.43
N HIS A 351 -9.29 10.77 -25.74
CA HIS A 351 -9.73 10.88 -27.12
C HIS A 351 -8.89 11.88 -27.94
N LEU A 352 -8.50 13.03 -27.39
CA LEU A 352 -7.59 13.95 -28.12
C LEU A 352 -6.20 13.33 -28.37
N ALA A 353 -5.67 12.60 -27.39
CA ALA A 353 -4.39 11.90 -27.50
C ALA A 353 -4.37 10.91 -28.66
N GLU A 354 -5.42 10.09 -28.79
CA GLU A 354 -5.55 9.10 -29.86
C GLU A 354 -5.94 9.74 -31.21
N GLY A 355 -6.64 10.87 -31.16
CA GLY A 355 -6.94 11.70 -32.33
C GLY A 355 -5.70 12.31 -32.98
N GLY A 356 -4.63 12.54 -32.22
CA GLY A 356 -3.37 13.10 -32.71
C GLY A 356 -3.48 14.55 -33.20
N SER A 357 -4.43 15.32 -32.66
CA SER A 357 -4.61 16.74 -32.97
C SER A 357 -3.54 17.62 -32.32
N ALA A 358 -3.37 18.86 -32.79
CA ALA A 358 -2.51 19.85 -32.12
C ALA A 358 -2.91 20.11 -30.66
N GLU A 359 -4.20 19.91 -30.33
CA GLU A 359 -4.74 20.05 -28.97
C GLU A 359 -4.40 18.86 -28.04
N ALA A 360 -3.81 17.78 -28.56
CA ALA A 360 -3.51 16.59 -27.78
C ALA A 360 -2.52 16.88 -26.64
N LEU A 361 -1.45 17.63 -26.91
CA LEU A 361 -0.46 17.98 -25.89
C LEU A 361 -1.07 18.83 -24.76
N PRO A 362 -1.75 19.97 -25.03
CA PRO A 362 -2.47 20.71 -24.00
C PRO A 362 -3.46 19.87 -23.19
N ALA A 363 -4.17 18.94 -23.84
CA ALA A 363 -5.12 18.06 -23.18
C ALA A 363 -4.46 17.05 -22.23
N MET A 364 -3.37 16.41 -22.66
CA MET A 364 -2.57 15.53 -21.81
C MET A 364 -1.97 16.28 -20.61
N LEU A 365 -1.50 17.52 -20.82
CA LEU A 365 -0.99 18.35 -19.72
C LEU A 365 -2.11 18.70 -18.73
N ARG A 366 -3.29 19.06 -19.22
CA ARG A 366 -4.47 19.28 -18.36
C ARG A 366 -4.80 18.01 -17.57
N ALA A 367 -4.82 16.84 -18.20
CA ALA A 367 -5.04 15.55 -17.54
C ALA A 367 -3.99 15.25 -16.45
N ALA A 368 -2.71 15.53 -16.73
CA ALA A 368 -1.64 15.37 -15.75
C ALA A 368 -1.80 16.33 -14.56
N GLU A 369 -2.12 17.60 -14.81
CA GLU A 369 -2.26 18.61 -13.76
C GLU A 369 -3.47 18.35 -12.86
N VAL A 370 -4.59 17.86 -13.42
CA VAL A 370 -5.77 17.47 -12.61
C VAL A 370 -5.56 16.16 -11.86
N THR A 371 -4.57 15.32 -12.17
CA THR A 371 -4.32 14.07 -11.42
C THR A 371 -3.12 14.12 -10.51
N ARG A 372 -2.28 15.16 -10.60
CA ARG A 372 -0.95 15.24 -9.95
C ARG A 372 -0.94 15.04 -8.43
N TRP A 373 -2.07 15.27 -7.77
CA TRP A 373 -2.20 15.16 -6.30
C TRP A 373 -2.97 13.91 -5.85
N THR A 374 -3.93 13.44 -6.65
CA THR A 374 -4.83 12.33 -6.31
C THR A 374 -4.40 10.99 -6.86
N ALA A 375 -3.79 11.02 -8.03
CA ALA A 375 -3.41 9.86 -8.82
C ALA A 375 -2.02 10.12 -9.42
N PRO A 376 -0.97 10.17 -8.58
CA PRO A 376 0.38 10.53 -9.02
C PRO A 376 0.91 9.57 -10.10
N LEU A 377 0.49 8.29 -10.13
CA LEU A 377 0.93 7.36 -11.16
C LEU A 377 0.26 7.65 -12.52
N SER A 378 -1.02 8.01 -12.51
CA SER A 378 -1.77 8.49 -13.67
C SER A 378 -1.21 9.82 -14.19
N ALA A 379 -0.84 10.74 -13.30
CA ALA A 379 -0.15 11.96 -13.68
C ALA A 379 1.21 11.67 -14.34
N GLY A 380 1.96 10.70 -13.80
CA GLY A 380 3.21 10.20 -14.42
C GLY A 380 2.97 9.62 -15.82
N HIS A 381 1.91 8.84 -16.01
CA HIS A 381 1.49 8.34 -17.31
C HIS A 381 1.23 9.48 -18.31
N TRP A 382 0.43 10.48 -17.92
CA TRP A 382 0.11 11.61 -18.78
C TRP A 382 1.31 12.51 -19.11
N TYR A 383 2.19 12.78 -18.14
CA TYR A 383 3.44 13.50 -18.42
C TYR A 383 4.35 12.73 -19.38
N GLY A 384 4.43 11.40 -19.26
CA GLY A 384 5.18 10.57 -20.19
C GLY A 384 4.62 10.60 -21.61
N ARG A 385 3.29 10.51 -21.78
CA ARG A 385 2.63 10.65 -23.08
C ARG A 385 2.83 12.05 -23.67
N ALA A 386 2.68 13.09 -22.86
CA ALA A 386 2.93 14.47 -23.26
C ALA A 386 4.38 14.67 -23.71
N ALA A 387 5.35 14.12 -22.98
CA ALA A 387 6.78 14.18 -23.33
C ALA A 387 7.11 13.52 -24.67
N ALA A 388 6.36 12.51 -25.09
CA ALA A 388 6.54 11.85 -26.39
C ALA A 388 6.10 12.73 -27.57
N LEU A 389 5.16 13.65 -27.36
CA LEU A 389 4.64 14.59 -28.37
C LEU A 389 5.26 15.99 -28.28
N ALA A 390 5.83 16.34 -27.13
CA ALA A 390 6.37 17.66 -26.89
C ALA A 390 7.64 17.95 -27.72
N PRO A 391 7.88 19.22 -28.09
CA PRO A 391 9.13 19.65 -28.68
C PRO A 391 10.33 19.29 -27.79
N ALA A 392 11.51 19.11 -28.40
CA ALA A 392 12.73 18.72 -27.68
C ALA A 392 13.04 19.64 -26.47
N ALA A 393 12.77 20.95 -26.60
CA ALA A 393 12.97 21.94 -25.54
C ALA A 393 12.09 21.71 -24.29
N GLU A 394 10.90 21.12 -24.45
CA GLU A 394 9.94 20.88 -23.37
C GLU A 394 9.97 19.44 -22.85
N ARG A 395 10.53 18.52 -23.64
CA ARG A 395 10.57 17.09 -23.31
C ARG A 395 11.22 16.80 -21.96
N GLY A 396 12.37 17.39 -21.67
CA GLY A 396 13.07 17.19 -20.41
C GLY A 396 12.26 17.66 -19.19
N VAL A 397 11.53 18.76 -19.35
CA VAL A 397 10.65 19.32 -18.32
C VAL A 397 9.52 18.34 -17.96
N LEU A 398 8.91 17.71 -18.96
CA LEU A 398 7.82 16.77 -18.75
C LEU A 398 8.30 15.45 -18.17
N LEU A 399 9.45 14.94 -18.61
CA LEU A 399 10.09 13.76 -18.01
C LEU A 399 10.48 13.99 -16.54
N ALA A 400 10.94 15.19 -16.17
CA ALA A 400 11.22 15.54 -14.78
C ALA A 400 9.94 15.54 -13.91
N ARG A 401 8.82 16.04 -14.45
CA ARG A 401 7.52 15.97 -13.77
C ARG A 401 7.02 14.53 -13.64
N GLN A 402 7.21 13.70 -14.68
CA GLN A 402 6.95 12.27 -14.63
C GLN A 402 7.75 11.58 -13.52
N ALA A 403 9.05 11.87 -13.41
CA ALA A 403 9.91 11.31 -12.36
C ALA A 403 9.41 11.67 -10.95
N LEU A 404 9.07 12.95 -10.72
CA LEU A 404 8.52 13.40 -9.45
C LEU A 404 7.17 12.75 -9.13
N SER A 405 6.30 12.59 -10.15
CA SER A 405 5.02 11.91 -10.02
C SER A 405 5.20 10.45 -9.59
N TYR A 406 6.10 9.69 -10.21
CA TYR A 406 6.39 8.32 -9.78
C TYR A 406 6.99 8.24 -8.39
N TRP A 407 7.86 9.19 -8.01
CA TRP A 407 8.39 9.25 -6.64
C TRP A 407 7.26 9.44 -5.62
N LYS A 408 6.35 10.39 -5.86
CA LYS A 408 5.17 10.60 -5.01
C LYS A 408 4.27 9.37 -4.98
N GLY A 409 4.09 8.68 -6.10
CA GLY A 409 3.32 7.44 -6.19
C GLY A 409 4.04 6.20 -5.63
N SER A 410 5.16 6.36 -4.91
CA SER A 410 5.93 5.25 -4.34
C SER A 410 6.34 4.21 -5.38
N ARG A 411 6.82 4.69 -6.55
CA ARG A 411 7.39 3.90 -7.65
C ARG A 411 8.83 4.34 -7.91
N PRO A 412 9.78 3.98 -7.02
CA PRO A 412 11.13 4.52 -7.05
C PRO A 412 11.92 4.08 -8.30
N MET A 413 11.67 2.88 -8.85
CA MET A 413 12.33 2.42 -10.07
C MET A 413 11.92 3.24 -11.29
N GLU A 414 10.62 3.49 -11.45
CA GLU A 414 10.06 4.31 -12.53
C GLU A 414 10.47 5.77 -12.39
N ALA A 415 10.52 6.28 -11.15
CA ALA A 415 11.06 7.61 -10.84
C ALA A 415 12.53 7.74 -11.29
N LEU A 416 13.35 6.73 -10.98
CA LEU A 416 14.76 6.70 -11.37
C LEU A 416 14.91 6.67 -12.90
N ARG A 417 14.16 5.81 -13.60
CA ARG A 417 14.20 5.70 -15.08
C ARG A 417 13.75 6.98 -15.77
N ALA A 418 12.63 7.55 -15.35
CA ALA A 418 12.13 8.82 -15.89
C ALA A 418 13.10 9.97 -15.58
N GLY A 419 13.70 9.98 -14.40
CA GLY A 419 14.72 10.96 -14.01
C GLY A 419 15.98 10.88 -14.88
N GLN A 420 16.49 9.68 -15.14
CA GLN A 420 17.62 9.47 -16.06
C GLN A 420 17.31 10.00 -17.46
N ALA A 421 16.12 9.67 -17.98
CA ALA A 421 15.68 10.17 -19.28
C ALA A 421 15.55 11.70 -19.31
N ALA A 422 15.11 12.32 -18.21
CA ALA A 422 15.03 13.77 -18.07
C ALA A 422 16.41 14.43 -18.04
N LEU A 423 17.33 13.92 -17.21
CA LEU A 423 18.70 14.47 -17.08
C LEU A 423 19.52 14.34 -18.37
N ALA A 424 19.21 13.36 -19.23
CA ALA A 424 19.85 13.21 -20.54
C ALA A 424 19.53 14.35 -21.52
N VAL A 425 18.46 15.12 -21.30
CA VAL A 425 18.01 16.18 -22.22
C VAL A 425 17.83 17.55 -21.55
N LEU A 426 17.80 17.61 -20.21
CA LEU A 426 17.73 18.86 -19.48
C LEU A 426 19.08 19.57 -19.50
N ALA A 427 19.05 20.90 -19.70
CA ALA A 427 20.19 21.74 -19.42
C ALA A 427 20.39 21.88 -17.89
N PRO A 428 21.64 22.07 -17.43
CA PRO A 428 21.93 22.42 -16.04
C PRO A 428 21.05 23.59 -15.54
N GLY A 429 20.54 23.48 -14.32
CA GLY A 429 19.58 24.42 -13.76
C GLY A 429 18.65 23.79 -12.72
N ARG A 430 17.74 24.58 -12.15
CA ARG A 430 16.88 24.16 -11.03
C ARG A 430 16.11 22.86 -11.23
N ARG A 431 15.56 22.65 -12.42
CA ARG A 431 14.80 21.43 -12.74
C ARG A 431 15.73 20.22 -12.86
N HIS A 432 16.93 20.40 -13.39
CA HIS A 432 17.97 19.38 -13.43
C HIS A 432 18.32 18.93 -12.02
N THR A 433 18.68 19.88 -11.15
CA THR A 433 19.06 19.62 -9.76
C THR A 433 17.95 18.92 -8.97
N ARG A 434 16.69 19.37 -9.09
CA ARG A 434 15.55 18.73 -8.42
C ARG A 434 15.24 17.33 -8.93
N THR A 435 15.49 17.08 -10.21
CA THR A 435 15.38 15.72 -10.78
C THR A 435 16.47 14.82 -10.20
N ALA A 436 17.70 15.33 -10.07
CA ALA A 436 18.78 14.61 -9.38
C ALA A 436 18.42 14.30 -7.92
N HIS A 437 17.88 15.25 -7.15
CA HIS A 437 17.41 15.00 -5.77
C HIS A 437 16.41 13.84 -5.70
N THR A 438 15.46 13.82 -6.64
CA THR A 438 14.42 12.77 -6.74
C THR A 438 15.05 11.42 -7.03
N MET A 439 16.02 11.36 -7.94
CA MET A 439 16.75 10.14 -8.27
C MET A 439 17.59 9.62 -7.09
N VAL A 440 18.27 10.51 -6.36
CA VAL A 440 19.04 10.15 -5.15
C VAL A 440 18.13 9.56 -4.08
N ASN A 441 16.99 10.19 -3.80
CA ASN A 441 16.00 9.67 -2.85
C ASN A 441 15.41 8.32 -3.30
N ALA A 442 15.12 8.16 -4.60
CA ALA A 442 14.61 6.90 -5.14
C ALA A 442 15.64 5.77 -5.00
N ALA A 443 16.91 6.01 -5.35
CA ALA A 443 17.99 5.05 -5.20
C ALA A 443 18.21 4.67 -3.73
N HIS A 444 18.21 5.66 -2.82
CA HIS A 444 18.33 5.46 -1.38
C HIS A 444 17.20 4.61 -0.80
N ALA A 445 15.95 4.94 -1.14
CA ALA A 445 14.78 4.21 -0.65
C ALA A 445 14.74 2.74 -1.14
N MET A 446 15.34 2.45 -2.30
CA MET A 446 15.55 1.10 -2.82
C MET A 446 16.73 0.35 -2.19
N GLY A 447 17.45 0.96 -1.23
CA GLY A 447 18.64 0.39 -0.62
C GLY A 447 19.85 0.31 -1.57
N ARG A 448 19.86 1.13 -2.64
CA ARG A 448 20.95 1.22 -3.62
C ARG A 448 21.86 2.40 -3.28
N TYR A 449 22.54 2.33 -2.14
CA TYR A 449 23.28 3.45 -1.55
C TYR A 449 24.44 3.92 -2.43
N GLU A 450 25.20 3.01 -3.03
CA GLU A 450 26.34 3.33 -3.90
C GLU A 450 25.88 4.08 -5.14
N LEU A 451 24.75 3.65 -5.73
CA LEU A 451 24.12 4.35 -6.85
C LEU A 451 23.61 5.74 -6.43
N ALA A 452 23.04 5.87 -5.23
CA ALA A 452 22.58 7.16 -4.74
C ALA A 452 23.76 8.15 -4.54
N VAL A 453 24.89 7.67 -4.01
CA VAL A 453 26.14 8.44 -3.88
C VAL A 453 26.72 8.81 -5.24
N SER A 454 26.74 7.87 -6.20
CA SER A 454 27.28 8.12 -7.54
C SER A 454 26.45 9.17 -8.28
N ILE A 455 25.12 9.07 -8.24
CA ILE A 455 24.21 10.08 -8.82
C ILE A 455 24.48 11.44 -8.17
N ALA A 456 24.56 11.52 -6.84
CA ALA A 456 24.80 12.80 -6.18
C ALA A 456 26.14 13.41 -6.58
N ALA A 457 27.21 12.60 -6.66
CA ALA A 457 28.55 13.04 -7.05
C ALA A 457 28.63 13.49 -8.52
N GLU A 458 28.00 12.76 -9.44
CA GLU A 458 27.98 13.09 -10.87
C GLU A 458 27.18 14.37 -11.16
N GLN A 459 26.08 14.60 -10.43
CA GLN A 459 25.20 15.74 -10.66
C GLN A 459 25.64 17.02 -9.93
N LEU A 460 26.53 16.90 -8.94
CA LEU A 460 27.05 18.00 -8.12
C LEU A 460 27.70 19.14 -8.94
N PRO A 461 28.53 18.87 -9.97
CA PRO A 461 29.10 19.92 -10.83
C PRO A 461 28.08 20.61 -11.74
N LEU A 462 26.91 19.99 -11.96
CA LEU A 462 25.85 20.48 -12.86
C LEU A 462 24.71 21.16 -12.09
N ALA A 463 24.78 21.15 -10.75
CA ALA A 463 23.74 21.67 -9.89
C ALA A 463 23.78 23.22 -9.86
N ASP A 464 22.60 23.83 -9.99
CA ASP A 464 22.43 25.28 -9.80
C ASP A 464 22.58 25.69 -8.34
N ASP A 465 22.12 24.85 -7.41
CA ASP A 465 22.40 24.91 -5.98
C ASP A 465 22.92 23.56 -5.49
N ARG A 466 24.00 23.58 -4.72
CA ARG A 466 24.70 22.36 -4.30
C ARG A 466 24.29 21.85 -2.93
N ALA A 467 23.57 22.64 -2.12
CA ALA A 467 23.39 22.37 -0.69
C ALA A 467 22.67 21.03 -0.44
N ALA A 468 21.56 20.79 -1.15
CA ALA A 468 20.77 19.58 -0.98
C ALA A 468 21.48 18.31 -1.48
N LEU A 469 22.18 18.35 -2.63
CA LEU A 469 22.97 17.21 -3.12
C LEU A 469 24.15 16.88 -2.19
N LEU A 470 24.84 17.90 -1.67
CA LEU A 470 25.92 17.72 -0.68
C LEU A 470 25.37 17.05 0.58
N ALA A 471 24.25 17.55 1.11
CA ALA A 471 23.62 17.00 2.30
C ALA A 471 23.12 15.56 2.11
N GLN A 472 22.44 15.26 0.99
CA GLN A 472 22.00 13.90 0.66
C GLN A 472 23.18 12.95 0.53
N ARG A 473 24.26 13.37 -0.15
CA ARG A 473 25.48 12.57 -0.26
C ARG A 473 26.12 12.36 1.11
N ALA A 474 26.15 13.38 1.97
CA ALA A 474 26.72 13.29 3.31
C ALA A 474 26.03 12.23 4.18
N VAL A 475 24.69 12.27 4.28
CA VAL A 475 23.96 11.31 5.11
C VAL A 475 24.08 9.87 4.60
N ILE A 476 24.07 9.67 3.27
CA ILE A 476 24.21 8.34 2.67
C ILE A 476 25.64 7.82 2.85
N SER A 477 26.66 8.67 2.68
CA SER A 477 28.07 8.32 2.99
C SER A 477 28.23 7.87 4.45
N THR A 478 27.63 8.60 5.39
CA THR A 478 27.66 8.23 6.82
C THR A 478 26.99 6.89 7.08
N GLN A 479 25.89 6.57 6.39
CA GLN A 479 25.24 5.25 6.48
C GLN A 479 26.12 4.10 5.96
N LEU A 480 27.02 4.41 5.02
CA LEU A 480 28.04 3.50 4.48
C LEU A 480 29.33 3.46 5.32
N GLY A 481 29.42 4.24 6.40
CA GLY A 481 30.63 4.33 7.22
C GLY A 481 31.76 5.15 6.57
N ILE A 482 31.43 5.99 5.58
CA ILE A 482 32.36 6.90 4.90
C ILE A 482 32.30 8.26 5.59
N ASP A 483 33.45 8.86 5.86
CA ASP A 483 33.51 10.22 6.45
C ASP A 483 32.84 11.25 5.51
N SER A 484 32.00 12.08 6.11
CA SER A 484 31.20 13.09 5.42
C SER A 484 31.39 14.50 5.98
N ALA A 485 32.35 14.71 6.89
CA ALA A 485 32.56 16.01 7.55
C ALA A 485 32.74 17.17 6.56
N GLU A 486 33.53 16.97 5.50
CA GLU A 486 33.75 17.98 4.45
C GLU A 486 32.46 18.26 3.67
N LEU A 487 31.71 17.21 3.28
CA LEU A 487 30.42 17.35 2.59
C LEU A 487 29.41 18.14 3.43
N VAL A 488 29.35 17.89 4.74
CA VAL A 488 28.49 18.62 5.68
C VAL A 488 28.90 20.09 5.77
N ALA A 489 30.19 20.38 5.89
CA ALA A 489 30.70 21.75 5.97
C ALA A 489 30.39 22.53 4.68
N GLU A 490 30.60 21.91 3.53
CA GLU A 490 30.24 22.52 2.23
C GLU A 490 28.73 22.72 2.09
N ALA A 491 27.91 21.74 2.52
CA ALA A 491 26.46 21.86 2.47
C ALA A 491 25.98 23.07 3.28
N TRP A 492 26.46 23.22 4.52
CA TRP A 492 26.15 24.38 5.37
C TRP A 492 26.58 25.71 4.74
N LYS A 493 27.75 25.75 4.10
CA LYS A 493 28.24 26.93 3.38
C LYS A 493 27.34 27.30 2.19
N ALA A 494 26.81 26.30 1.48
CA ALA A 494 25.91 26.48 0.35
C ALA A 494 24.46 26.84 0.76
N MET A 495 24.08 26.71 2.05
CA MET A 495 22.70 26.96 2.50
C MET A 495 22.19 28.37 2.19
N GLY A 496 23.07 29.38 2.17
CA GLY A 496 22.68 30.78 1.94
C GLY A 496 22.09 31.04 0.54
N THR A 497 22.41 30.18 -0.44
CA THR A 497 21.89 30.26 -1.82
C THR A 497 20.81 29.22 -2.09
N CYS A 498 20.51 28.37 -1.11
CA CYS A 498 19.62 27.23 -1.30
C CYS A 498 18.16 27.68 -1.47
N PRO A 499 17.47 27.26 -2.55
CA PRO A 499 16.06 27.60 -2.74
C PRO A 499 15.18 27.11 -1.58
N PRO A 500 14.14 27.86 -1.15
CA PRO A 500 13.35 27.52 0.04
C PRO A 500 12.76 26.11 0.06
N GLU A 501 12.35 25.58 -1.09
CA GLU A 501 11.77 24.24 -1.20
C GLU A 501 12.83 23.14 -1.09
N ASP A 502 14.07 23.44 -1.47
CA ASP A 502 15.21 22.51 -1.44
C ASP A 502 15.87 22.49 -0.04
N LEU A 503 15.65 23.54 0.78
CA LEU A 503 16.02 23.56 2.21
C LEU A 503 15.45 22.36 2.96
N VAL A 504 14.25 21.90 2.60
CA VAL A 504 13.61 20.75 3.23
C VAL A 504 14.47 19.50 3.06
N ILE A 505 15.01 19.30 1.85
CA ILE A 505 15.87 18.17 1.52
C ILE A 505 17.23 18.32 2.23
N ALA A 506 17.84 19.50 2.12
CA ALA A 506 19.16 19.76 2.69
C ALA A 506 19.16 19.60 4.22
N LEU A 507 18.26 20.28 4.93
CA LEU A 507 18.23 20.28 6.39
C LEU A 507 17.79 18.93 6.98
N SER A 508 16.87 18.21 6.32
CA SER A 508 16.49 16.86 6.76
C SER A 508 17.67 15.88 6.62
N ALA A 509 18.44 15.98 5.54
CA ALA A 509 19.62 15.15 5.34
C ALA A 509 20.75 15.50 6.33
N LEU A 510 21.01 16.79 6.57
CA LEU A 510 21.98 17.25 7.58
C LEU A 510 21.60 16.82 9.00
N ALA A 511 20.30 16.90 9.35
CA ALA A 511 19.80 16.42 10.63
C ALA A 511 19.98 14.90 10.75
N GLY A 512 19.69 14.14 9.69
CA GLY A 512 19.91 12.69 9.65
C GLY A 512 21.39 12.30 9.80
N ASP A 513 22.30 13.01 9.12
CA ASP A 513 23.74 12.80 9.23
C ASP A 513 24.25 13.00 10.67
N ALA A 514 23.89 14.14 11.27
CA ALA A 514 24.26 14.47 12.65
C ALA A 514 23.69 13.42 13.64
N MET A 515 22.46 12.97 13.46
CA MET A 515 21.84 11.96 14.30
C MET A 515 22.60 10.62 14.24
N ILE A 516 22.98 10.16 13.05
CA ILE A 516 23.71 8.89 12.88
C ILE A 516 25.10 8.96 13.53
N LYS A 517 25.75 10.14 13.47
CA LYS A 517 27.04 10.41 14.15
C LYS A 517 26.93 10.61 15.67
N GLY A 518 25.72 10.70 16.21
CA GLY A 518 25.51 10.98 17.63
C GLY A 518 25.77 12.44 17.99
N ASP A 519 25.51 13.39 17.09
CA ASP A 519 25.45 14.83 17.32
C ASP A 519 23.99 15.30 17.33
N TRP A 520 23.32 15.07 18.46
CA TRP A 520 21.96 15.54 18.68
C TRP A 520 21.83 17.08 18.66
N PRO A 521 22.75 17.86 19.26
CA PRO A 521 22.72 19.32 19.11
C PRO A 521 22.74 19.76 17.63
N GLY A 522 23.54 19.10 16.78
CA GLY A 522 23.52 19.33 15.33
C GLY A 522 22.19 18.96 14.68
N THR A 523 21.61 17.85 15.08
CA THR A 523 20.27 17.42 14.66
C THR A 523 19.22 18.48 15.00
N GLU A 524 19.18 18.95 16.25
CA GLU A 524 18.23 19.98 16.71
C GLU A 524 18.42 21.30 15.98
N ARG A 525 19.66 21.77 15.82
CA ARG A 525 19.93 22.99 15.03
C ARG A 525 19.37 22.89 13.62
N ALA A 526 19.58 21.75 12.94
CA ALA A 526 19.07 21.56 11.58
C ALA A 526 17.53 21.49 11.55
N LEU A 527 16.91 20.80 12.51
CA LEU A 527 15.44 20.68 12.61
C LEU A 527 14.76 22.00 12.98
N ASP A 528 15.31 22.77 13.90
CA ASP A 528 14.76 24.08 14.28
C ASP A 528 14.85 25.06 13.11
N THR A 529 15.97 25.03 12.36
CA THR A 529 16.12 25.79 11.11
C THR A 529 15.08 25.36 10.08
N LEU A 530 14.87 24.05 9.91
CA LEU A 530 13.90 23.49 8.96
C LEU A 530 12.48 23.92 9.29
N LEU A 531 12.06 23.75 10.55
CA LEU A 531 10.70 24.07 10.98
C LEU A 531 10.42 25.57 10.84
N SER A 532 11.39 26.42 11.22
CA SER A 532 11.30 27.87 11.07
C SER A 532 11.16 28.29 9.60
N ALA A 533 12.01 27.75 8.72
CA ALA A 533 11.95 28.04 7.29
C ALA A 533 10.67 27.51 6.63
N SER A 534 10.17 26.35 7.10
CA SER A 534 9.01 25.68 6.51
C SER A 534 7.68 26.41 6.71
N ALA A 535 7.59 27.29 7.70
CA ALA A 535 6.35 28.00 8.04
C ALA A 535 5.82 28.85 6.87
N ALA A 536 6.73 29.40 6.06
CA ALA A 536 6.42 30.22 4.88
C ALA A 536 6.31 29.42 3.57
N LEU A 537 6.55 28.10 3.60
CA LEU A 537 6.50 27.26 2.41
C LEU A 537 5.06 26.90 1.99
N PRO A 538 4.85 26.58 0.70
CA PRO A 538 3.59 26.02 0.25
C PRO A 538 3.20 24.75 1.04
N PRO A 539 1.89 24.45 1.21
CA PRO A 539 1.42 23.37 2.09
C PRO A 539 2.12 22.02 1.87
N GLY A 540 2.35 21.60 0.63
CA GLY A 540 3.01 20.33 0.34
C GLY A 540 4.49 20.27 0.76
N ALA A 541 5.23 21.38 0.65
CA ALA A 541 6.62 21.45 1.09
C ALA A 541 6.71 21.57 2.62
N ARG A 542 5.80 22.34 3.25
CA ARG A 542 5.67 22.41 4.71
C ARG A 542 5.32 21.05 5.31
N LEU A 543 4.40 20.32 4.68
CA LEU A 543 4.05 18.96 5.11
C LEU A 543 5.29 18.05 5.12
N ALA A 544 6.05 18.00 4.03
CA ALA A 544 7.27 17.19 3.96
C ALA A 544 8.31 17.57 5.03
N ALA A 545 8.41 18.85 5.37
CA ALA A 545 9.29 19.32 6.45
C ALA A 545 8.83 18.84 7.83
N LEU A 546 7.53 18.96 8.14
CA LEU A 546 6.95 18.51 9.41
C LEU A 546 7.14 17.01 9.60
N GLU A 547 6.91 16.21 8.56
CA GLU A 547 7.05 14.75 8.62
C GLU A 547 8.50 14.30 8.75
N SER A 548 9.42 14.92 8.00
CA SER A 548 10.85 14.63 8.11
C SER A 548 11.36 14.95 9.52
N ALA A 549 10.94 16.10 10.08
CA ALA A 549 11.28 16.49 11.44
C ALA A 549 10.66 15.54 12.49
N ALA A 550 9.39 15.18 12.33
CA ALA A 550 8.70 14.23 13.19
C ALA A 550 9.42 12.86 13.18
N HIS A 551 9.84 12.37 12.02
CA HIS A 551 10.56 11.12 11.89
C HIS A 551 11.90 11.12 12.66
N LEU A 552 12.68 12.19 12.51
CA LEU A 552 13.99 12.32 13.16
C LEU A 552 13.85 12.50 14.68
N LEU A 553 12.86 13.28 15.13
CA LEU A 553 12.54 13.42 16.56
C LEU A 553 12.09 12.09 17.18
N ALA A 554 11.20 11.36 16.50
CA ALA A 554 10.75 10.04 16.95
C ALA A 554 11.93 9.07 17.08
N SER A 555 12.82 9.05 16.08
CA SER A 555 14.02 8.20 16.06
C SER A 555 15.01 8.55 17.18
N GLY A 556 15.11 9.83 17.54
CA GLY A 556 15.86 10.31 18.70
C GLY A 556 15.21 10.03 20.06
N GLY A 557 13.97 9.54 20.08
CA GLY A 557 13.20 9.26 21.29
C GLY A 557 12.46 10.46 21.87
N VAL A 558 12.10 11.45 21.05
CA VAL A 558 11.31 12.63 21.45
C VAL A 558 9.88 12.49 20.94
N ARG A 559 8.97 12.01 21.78
CA ARG A 559 7.61 11.61 21.40
C ARG A 559 6.61 12.76 21.39
N THR A 560 6.62 13.63 22.41
CA THR A 560 5.61 14.70 22.56
C THR A 560 5.71 15.72 21.43
N ARG A 561 6.93 16.19 21.13
CA ARG A 561 7.17 17.11 20.01
C ARG A 561 6.82 16.45 18.67
N THR A 562 7.12 15.17 18.50
CA THR A 562 6.73 14.40 17.31
C THR A 562 5.21 14.39 17.13
N LEU A 563 4.44 14.06 18.17
CA LEU A 563 2.97 14.03 18.11
C LEU A 563 2.38 15.42 17.79
N ALA A 564 2.97 16.49 18.29
CA ALA A 564 2.56 17.85 17.96
C ALA A 564 2.77 18.16 16.46
N LEU A 565 3.95 17.82 15.93
CA LEU A 565 4.25 17.98 14.49
C LEU A 565 3.34 17.11 13.62
N LEU A 566 3.10 15.86 14.00
CA LEU A 566 2.17 14.98 13.28
C LEU A 566 0.73 15.50 13.33
N SER A 567 0.31 16.11 14.42
CA SER A 567 -1.02 16.75 14.53
C SER A 567 -1.13 17.99 13.64
N GLU A 568 -0.04 18.73 13.47
CA GLU A 568 0.04 19.85 12.51
C GLU A 568 0.05 19.35 11.06
N ALA A 569 0.86 18.33 10.78
CA ALA A 569 0.86 17.63 9.50
C ALA A 569 -0.53 17.09 9.19
N GLU A 570 -1.24 16.48 10.16
CA GLU A 570 -2.60 15.97 10.03
C GLU A 570 -3.61 17.08 9.69
N ARG A 571 -3.46 18.28 10.23
CA ARG A 571 -4.31 19.44 9.85
C ARG A 571 -4.06 19.86 8.41
N ILE A 572 -2.80 19.92 8.01
CA ILE A 572 -2.40 20.17 6.62
C ILE A 572 -2.88 19.02 5.72
N TYR A 573 -2.88 17.77 6.20
CA TYR A 573 -3.34 16.57 5.50
C TYR A 573 -4.84 16.54 5.29
N LYS A 574 -5.64 16.85 6.32
CA LYS A 574 -7.10 16.98 6.16
C LYS A 574 -7.44 17.99 5.09
N GLY A 575 -6.63 19.04 4.98
CA GLY A 575 -6.67 20.01 3.91
C GLY A 575 -5.68 19.77 2.78
N LEU A 576 -5.06 18.60 2.57
CA LEU A 576 -4.23 18.28 1.37
C LEU A 576 -4.65 16.97 0.69
N GLY A 577 -5.36 16.11 1.42
CA GLY A 577 -5.97 14.92 0.89
C GLY A 577 -5.06 13.71 0.71
N TRP A 578 -3.84 13.78 1.19
CA TRP A 578 -2.87 12.71 1.05
C TRP A 578 -2.45 12.16 2.41
N ARG A 579 -1.79 11.00 2.49
CA ARG A 579 -1.35 10.48 3.81
C ARG A 579 0.04 9.83 3.85
N ASP A 580 0.76 9.61 2.74
CA ASP A 580 2.13 9.08 2.88
C ASP A 580 3.00 9.11 1.60
N ILE A 581 4.13 9.86 1.56
CA ILE A 581 5.18 9.71 0.52
C ILE A 581 6.07 8.58 1.02
N ALA A 582 6.12 7.48 0.27
CA ALA A 582 7.08 6.40 0.46
C ALA A 582 7.09 5.76 1.86
N GLY A 583 6.01 5.87 2.65
CA GLY A 583 5.89 5.24 3.96
C GLY A 583 6.47 6.04 5.13
N GLN A 584 6.76 7.33 4.96
CA GLN A 584 7.27 8.21 6.02
C GLN A 584 6.30 8.35 7.20
N HIS A 585 5.01 8.54 6.94
CA HIS A 585 4.01 8.72 8.00
C HIS A 585 3.87 7.43 8.81
N VAL A 586 3.65 6.31 8.10
CA VAL A 586 3.53 4.98 8.70
C VAL A 586 4.74 4.63 9.55
N ARG A 587 5.96 4.89 9.05
CA ARG A 587 7.20 4.64 9.80
C ARG A 587 7.30 5.47 11.07
N THR A 588 6.95 6.75 10.99
CA THR A 588 6.99 7.64 12.16
C THR A 588 5.98 7.20 13.22
N MET A 589 4.76 6.85 12.80
CA MET A 589 3.73 6.33 13.70
C MET A 589 4.10 5.02 14.36
N ALA A 590 4.79 4.11 13.66
CA ALA A 590 5.29 2.88 14.24
C ALA A 590 6.27 3.15 15.40
N VAL A 591 7.21 4.10 15.23
CA VAL A 591 8.15 4.50 16.29
C VAL A 591 7.41 5.15 17.46
N VAL A 592 6.48 6.08 17.19
CA VAL A 592 5.69 6.76 18.21
C VAL A 592 4.87 5.79 19.07
N ARG A 593 4.24 4.79 18.45
CA ARG A 593 3.48 3.75 19.15
C ARG A 593 4.38 2.83 19.95
N ARG A 594 5.57 2.48 19.42
CA ARG A 594 6.59 1.74 20.18
C ARG A 594 6.99 2.50 21.44
N LEU A 595 7.27 3.80 21.33
CA LEU A 595 7.64 4.65 22.47
C LEU A 595 6.49 4.79 23.48
N GLY A 596 5.26 4.94 22.97
CA GLY A 596 4.05 5.11 23.78
C GLY A 596 3.51 3.84 24.45
N GLY A 597 4.04 2.67 24.11
CA GLY A 597 3.61 1.38 24.68
C GLY A 597 2.42 0.71 23.96
N GLU A 598 2.00 1.23 22.80
CA GLU A 598 0.90 0.68 22.00
C GLU A 598 1.40 -0.50 21.12
N TRP A 599 2.10 -1.46 21.72
CA TRP A 599 2.90 -2.45 21.00
C TRP A 599 2.09 -3.42 20.13
N GLU A 600 0.99 -3.99 20.65
CA GLU A 600 0.15 -4.89 19.86
C GLU A 600 -0.57 -4.17 18.70
N HIS A 601 -0.85 -2.87 18.86
CA HIS A 601 -1.35 -2.05 17.75
C HIS A 601 -0.25 -1.80 16.72
N ALA A 602 0.96 -1.47 17.16
CA ALA A 602 2.10 -1.29 16.27
C ALA A 602 2.43 -2.57 15.47
N LEU A 603 2.47 -3.74 16.12
CA LEU A 603 2.77 -5.02 15.47
C LEU A 603 1.77 -5.40 14.38
N ARG A 604 0.48 -5.14 14.60
CA ARG A 604 -0.56 -5.39 13.59
C ARG A 604 -0.33 -4.57 12.32
N ASP A 605 -0.08 -3.27 12.49
CA ASP A 605 0.11 -2.36 11.35
C ASP A 605 1.44 -2.62 10.64
N LEU A 606 2.53 -2.84 11.39
CA LEU A 606 3.88 -3.08 10.87
C LEU A 606 3.94 -4.26 9.89
N ARG A 607 3.24 -5.36 10.16
CA ARG A 607 3.26 -6.55 9.29
C ARG A 607 2.68 -6.27 7.91
N ALA A 608 1.57 -5.55 7.84
CA ALA A 608 0.92 -5.20 6.58
C ALA A 608 1.72 -4.13 5.81
N ASP A 609 2.24 -3.13 6.52
CA ASP A 609 2.90 -1.99 5.91
C ASP A 609 4.31 -2.33 5.40
N ALA A 610 5.08 -3.16 6.13
CA ALA A 610 6.42 -3.54 5.71
C ALA A 610 6.44 -4.38 4.42
N VAL A 611 5.44 -5.26 4.24
CA VAL A 611 5.27 -6.02 3.00
C VAL A 611 4.95 -5.07 1.84
N THR A 612 3.99 -4.16 2.04
CA THR A 612 3.62 -3.14 1.05
C THR A 612 4.81 -2.32 0.56
N LEU A 613 5.66 -1.86 1.48
CA LEU A 613 6.86 -1.09 1.11
C LEU A 613 7.88 -1.96 0.37
N ALA A 614 8.07 -3.22 0.78
CA ALA A 614 8.97 -4.14 0.10
C ALA A 614 8.50 -4.45 -1.34
N ASP A 615 7.21 -4.70 -1.54
CA ASP A 615 6.60 -4.97 -2.86
C ASP A 615 6.74 -3.75 -3.79
N ALA A 616 6.65 -2.54 -3.23
CA ALA A 616 6.90 -1.28 -3.96
C ALA A 616 8.39 -1.00 -4.23
N GLY A 617 9.29 -1.89 -3.83
CA GLY A 617 10.74 -1.75 -3.98
C GLY A 617 11.39 -0.79 -2.99
N LEU A 618 10.69 -0.34 -1.94
CA LEU A 618 11.17 0.57 -0.90
C LEU A 618 11.85 -0.20 0.25
N SER A 619 12.90 -0.96 -0.08
CA SER A 619 13.57 -1.90 0.83
C SER A 619 14.16 -1.23 2.08
N GLU A 620 14.70 -0.01 1.98
CA GLU A 620 15.23 0.74 3.13
C GLU A 620 14.09 1.09 4.10
N ASN A 621 12.96 1.56 3.57
CA ASN A 621 11.81 1.95 4.38
C ASN A 621 11.15 0.73 5.04
N ALA A 622 11.05 -0.39 4.31
CA ALA A 622 10.58 -1.65 4.85
C ALA A 622 11.50 -2.16 5.98
N ALA A 623 12.83 -2.07 5.82
CA ALA A 623 13.79 -2.47 6.84
C ALA A 623 13.65 -1.66 8.13
N LEU A 624 13.38 -0.36 8.04
CA LEU A 624 13.13 0.48 9.22
C LEU A 624 11.89 0.03 10.00
N LEU A 625 10.80 -0.35 9.31
CA LEU A 625 9.62 -0.94 9.97
C LEU A 625 9.97 -2.27 10.66
N ARG A 626 10.73 -3.14 9.99
CA ARG A 626 11.19 -4.40 10.58
C ARG A 626 12.09 -4.19 11.80
N ASN A 627 12.88 -3.13 11.85
CA ASN A 627 13.69 -2.80 13.02
C ASN A 627 12.81 -2.42 14.23
N VAL A 628 11.71 -1.69 14.02
CA VAL A 628 10.74 -1.40 15.09
C VAL A 628 10.02 -2.68 15.54
N GLU A 629 9.64 -3.55 14.61
CA GLU A 629 9.05 -4.86 14.91
C GLU A 629 9.98 -5.72 15.78
N LEU A 630 11.27 -5.79 15.43
CA LEU A 630 12.29 -6.50 16.19
C LEU A 630 12.49 -5.91 17.59
N ASP A 631 12.51 -4.58 17.73
CA ASP A 631 12.61 -3.93 19.03
C ASP A 631 11.49 -4.39 19.97
N ILE A 632 10.25 -4.40 19.48
CA ILE A 632 9.06 -4.83 20.25
C ILE A 632 9.12 -6.33 20.56
N LEU A 633 9.30 -7.20 19.54
CA LEU A 633 9.27 -8.66 19.73
C LEU A 633 10.35 -9.13 20.71
N LEU A 634 11.55 -8.57 20.62
CA LEU A 634 12.66 -8.92 21.52
C LEU A 634 12.41 -8.44 22.95
N ASP A 635 11.78 -7.27 23.15
CA ASP A 635 11.40 -6.78 24.48
C ASP A 635 10.21 -7.56 25.07
N GLN A 636 9.32 -8.09 24.24
CA GLN A 636 8.23 -9.01 24.63
C GLN A 636 8.70 -10.43 24.92
N GLY A 637 9.91 -10.81 24.49
CA GLY A 637 10.42 -12.18 24.59
C GLY A 637 9.86 -13.15 23.54
N ARG A 638 9.29 -12.62 22.45
CA ARG A 638 8.72 -13.40 21.32
C ARG A 638 9.82 -13.75 20.32
N TYR A 639 10.81 -14.53 20.77
CA TYR A 639 12.03 -14.81 20.00
C TYR A 639 11.79 -15.64 18.74
N ASP A 640 10.80 -16.52 18.75
CA ASP A 640 10.44 -17.36 17.59
C ASP A 640 9.86 -16.53 16.45
N GLU A 641 9.06 -15.51 16.77
CA GLU A 641 8.53 -14.56 15.79
C GLU A 641 9.60 -13.59 15.28
N ALA A 642 10.60 -13.27 16.11
CA ALA A 642 11.73 -12.44 15.71
C ALA A 642 12.71 -13.17 14.78
N GLU A 643 12.84 -14.50 14.90
CA GLU A 643 13.81 -15.29 14.14
C GLU A 643 13.70 -15.18 12.61
N PRO A 644 12.53 -15.36 11.97
CA PRO A 644 12.44 -15.23 10.51
C PRO A 644 12.83 -13.83 10.04
N LEU A 645 12.53 -12.80 10.83
CA LEU A 645 12.96 -11.43 10.53
C LEU A 645 14.47 -11.28 10.63
N LEU A 646 15.11 -11.91 11.63
CA LEU A 646 16.57 -11.92 11.83
C LEU A 646 17.34 -12.75 10.80
N ALA A 647 16.71 -13.79 10.25
CA ALA A 647 17.27 -14.63 9.21
C ALA A 647 17.34 -13.90 7.85
N GLY A 648 16.36 -13.05 7.55
CA GLY A 648 16.34 -12.23 6.33
C GLY A 648 17.52 -11.25 6.25
N PRO A 649 18.11 -11.04 5.07
CA PRO A 649 19.18 -10.06 4.89
C PRO A 649 18.63 -8.64 5.05
N PRO A 650 19.27 -7.76 5.86
CA PRO A 650 18.96 -6.34 5.84
C PRO A 650 19.52 -5.70 4.57
N PRO A 651 19.09 -4.46 4.23
CA PRO A 651 19.79 -3.64 3.25
C PRO A 651 21.29 -3.52 3.56
N GLY A 652 22.10 -3.36 2.51
CA GLY A 652 23.56 -3.55 2.57
C GLY A 652 24.38 -2.45 3.26
N CYS A 653 23.79 -1.41 3.84
CA CYS A 653 24.56 -0.35 4.50
C CYS A 653 25.02 -0.73 5.91
N VAL A 654 26.10 -0.07 6.37
CA VAL A 654 26.73 -0.33 7.67
C VAL A 654 25.74 -0.15 8.83
N LEU A 655 24.87 0.86 8.76
CA LEU A 655 23.83 1.09 9.76
C LEU A 655 22.90 -0.12 9.93
N GLN A 656 22.32 -0.62 8.83
CA GLN A 656 21.33 -1.71 8.86
C GLN A 656 21.96 -3.05 9.23
N VAL A 657 23.16 -3.33 8.71
CA VAL A 657 23.94 -4.53 9.04
C VAL A 657 24.32 -4.55 10.52
N SER A 658 24.79 -3.42 11.07
CA SER A 658 25.20 -3.35 12.47
C SER A 658 24.01 -3.37 13.45
N LEU A 659 22.86 -2.77 13.08
CA LEU A 659 21.60 -2.96 13.82
C LEU A 659 21.21 -4.44 13.87
N ARG A 660 21.33 -5.16 12.74
CA ARG A 660 21.03 -6.60 12.68
C ARG A 660 21.91 -7.42 13.62
N LYS A 661 23.22 -7.11 13.70
CA LYS A 661 24.14 -7.74 14.66
C LYS A 661 23.67 -7.51 16.11
N MET A 662 23.28 -6.28 16.45
CA MET A 662 22.76 -5.94 17.78
C MET A 662 21.48 -6.71 18.12
N PHE A 663 20.51 -6.81 17.19
CA PHE A 663 19.30 -7.59 17.40
C PHE A 663 19.56 -9.09 17.55
N ARG A 664 20.45 -9.65 16.73
CA ARG A 664 20.90 -11.05 16.87
C ARG A 664 21.58 -11.29 18.22
N ALA A 665 22.36 -10.34 18.71
CA ALA A 665 22.97 -10.44 20.03
C ALA A 665 21.92 -10.47 21.17
N ARG A 666 20.88 -9.63 21.08
CA ARG A 666 19.76 -9.66 22.04
C ARG A 666 19.06 -11.02 22.04
N ARG A 667 18.78 -11.60 20.87
CA ARG A 667 18.19 -12.95 20.78
C ARG A 667 19.12 -14.02 21.33
N ALA A 668 20.40 -14.01 20.96
CA ALA A 668 21.38 -14.97 21.45
C ALA A 668 21.45 -14.96 22.98
N PHE A 669 21.50 -13.78 23.60
CA PHE A 669 21.57 -13.66 25.05
C PHE A 669 20.25 -14.01 25.75
N PHE A 670 19.15 -13.34 25.40
CA PHE A 670 17.89 -13.47 26.15
C PHE A 670 17.04 -14.67 25.72
N GLY A 671 17.12 -15.11 24.46
CA GLY A 671 16.32 -16.22 23.94
C GLY A 671 17.02 -17.56 24.00
N LEU A 672 18.34 -17.61 23.75
CA LEU A 672 19.10 -18.87 23.67
C LEU A 672 20.07 -19.08 24.84
N GLY A 673 20.32 -18.05 25.66
CA GLY A 673 21.34 -18.10 26.71
C GLY A 673 22.78 -18.16 26.19
N ASP A 674 23.01 -17.95 24.89
CA ASP A 674 24.32 -17.99 24.25
C ASP A 674 25.06 -16.66 24.44
N ARG A 675 25.75 -16.56 25.58
CA ARG A 675 26.54 -15.39 25.97
C ARG A 675 27.73 -15.15 25.06
N ALA A 676 28.36 -16.21 24.55
CA ALA A 676 29.56 -16.10 23.71
C ALA A 676 29.23 -15.46 22.36
N THR A 677 28.16 -15.94 21.72
CA THR A 677 27.67 -15.35 20.46
C THR A 677 27.17 -13.93 20.68
N ALA A 678 26.43 -13.67 21.76
CA ALA A 678 25.97 -12.33 22.08
C ALA A 678 27.13 -11.34 22.25
N ALA A 679 28.14 -11.69 23.05
CA ALA A 679 29.33 -10.85 23.26
C ALA A 679 30.05 -10.56 21.94
N ARG A 680 30.33 -11.59 21.13
CA ARG A 680 31.00 -11.43 19.84
C ARG A 680 30.23 -10.50 18.90
N LEU A 681 28.91 -10.66 18.81
CA LEU A 681 28.06 -9.83 17.95
C LEU A 681 27.98 -8.38 18.45
N LEU A 682 27.91 -8.17 19.76
CA LEU A 682 27.96 -6.83 20.34
C LEU A 682 29.32 -6.15 20.10
N ASP A 683 30.44 -6.88 20.21
CA ASP A 683 31.76 -6.32 19.91
C ASP A 683 31.86 -5.90 18.44
N GLN A 684 31.32 -6.70 17.52
CA GLN A 684 31.22 -6.34 16.11
C GLN A 684 30.33 -5.10 15.90
N ALA A 685 29.18 -5.02 16.58
CA ALA A 685 28.28 -3.86 16.47
C ALA A 685 28.90 -2.58 17.04
N VAL A 686 29.72 -2.67 18.10
CA VAL A 686 30.43 -1.53 18.69
C VAL A 686 31.60 -1.06 17.81
N ARG A 687 32.35 -2.00 17.20
CA ARG A 687 33.47 -1.65 16.32
C ARG A 687 33.01 -1.07 14.98
N ASP A 688 31.99 -1.67 14.37
CA ASP A 688 31.61 -1.39 12.99
C ASP A 688 30.41 -0.44 12.88
N GLY A 689 29.66 -0.23 13.98
CA GLY A 689 28.40 0.49 13.94
C GLY A 689 28.54 2.01 14.10
N PRO A 690 27.59 2.79 13.55
CA PRO A 690 27.48 4.21 13.86
C PRO A 690 27.02 4.44 15.30
N ALA A 691 27.10 5.68 15.78
CA ALA A 691 26.90 6.02 17.20
C ALA A 691 25.59 5.47 17.79
N ASP A 692 24.44 5.60 17.09
CA ASP A 692 23.16 5.07 17.58
C ASP A 692 23.20 3.55 17.83
N VAL A 693 23.90 2.80 16.97
CA VAL A 693 24.07 1.35 17.12
C VAL A 693 25.01 1.04 18.28
N VAL A 694 26.11 1.79 18.40
CA VAL A 694 27.06 1.66 19.52
C VAL A 694 26.34 1.86 20.85
N HIS A 695 25.54 2.92 20.98
CA HIS A 695 24.79 3.19 22.22
C HIS A 695 23.81 2.06 22.56
N ARG A 696 23.07 1.54 21.57
CA ARG A 696 22.17 0.39 21.78
C ARG A 696 22.94 -0.87 22.19
N ALA A 697 24.06 -1.16 21.52
CA ALA A 697 24.87 -2.34 21.79
C ALA A 697 25.50 -2.28 23.20
N LEU A 698 26.02 -1.12 23.61
CA LEU A 698 26.54 -0.89 24.96
C LEU A 698 25.42 -1.03 26.01
N GLY A 699 24.20 -0.54 25.73
CA GLY A 699 23.05 -0.73 26.61
C GLY A 699 22.74 -2.22 26.86
N VAL A 700 22.78 -3.05 25.81
CA VAL A 700 22.62 -4.51 25.94
C VAL A 700 23.80 -5.12 26.71
N ARG A 701 25.03 -4.67 26.43
CA ARG A 701 26.25 -5.12 27.11
C ARG A 701 26.17 -4.90 28.63
N VAL A 702 25.75 -3.71 29.07
CA VAL A 702 25.57 -3.41 30.50
C VAL A 702 24.62 -4.40 31.15
N VAL A 703 23.45 -4.64 30.54
CA VAL A 703 22.47 -5.60 31.09
C VAL A 703 23.05 -7.02 31.15
N MET A 704 23.77 -7.43 30.11
CA MET A 704 24.43 -8.74 30.06
C MET A 704 25.45 -8.92 31.19
N LEU A 705 26.29 -7.91 31.43
CA LEU A 705 27.33 -7.96 32.46
C LEU A 705 26.75 -7.94 33.87
N ILE A 706 25.71 -7.13 34.12
CA ILE A 706 24.96 -7.15 35.38
C ILE A 706 24.38 -8.55 35.66
N VAL A 707 23.81 -9.21 34.64
CA VAL A 707 23.24 -10.56 34.79
C VAL A 707 24.33 -11.62 34.98
N ALA A 708 25.52 -11.40 34.42
CA ALA A 708 26.67 -12.28 34.61
C ALA A 708 27.34 -12.12 35.98
N GLY A 709 27.04 -11.05 36.72
CA GLY A 709 27.73 -10.70 37.98
C GLY A 709 29.12 -10.10 37.77
N ASP A 710 29.41 -9.61 36.56
CA ASP A 710 30.67 -8.90 36.25
C ASP A 710 30.48 -7.41 36.51
N ASP A 711 30.64 -7.02 37.78
CA ASP A 711 30.42 -5.64 38.23
C ASP A 711 31.42 -4.65 37.62
N ASP A 712 32.69 -5.04 37.49
CA ASP A 712 33.74 -4.17 36.92
C ASP A 712 33.50 -3.96 35.42
N GLY A 713 33.22 -5.03 34.68
CA GLY A 713 32.84 -4.92 33.28
C GLY A 713 31.57 -4.07 33.10
N ALA A 714 30.56 -4.25 33.95
CA ALA A 714 29.33 -3.47 33.90
C ALA A 714 29.59 -1.97 34.16
N ARG A 715 30.48 -1.63 35.11
CA ARG A 715 30.90 -0.24 35.37
C ARG A 715 31.59 0.37 34.16
N THR A 716 32.57 -0.32 33.59
CA THR A 716 33.26 0.15 32.39
C THR A 716 32.28 0.38 31.24
N ALA A 717 31.41 -0.59 30.95
CA ALA A 717 30.44 -0.47 29.87
C ALA A 717 29.42 0.66 30.10
N ALA A 718 28.98 0.88 31.34
CA ALA A 718 28.05 1.96 31.69
C ALA A 718 28.70 3.34 31.53
N VAL A 719 29.95 3.50 31.98
CA VAL A 719 30.72 4.75 31.79
C VAL A 719 30.94 5.01 30.30
N THR A 720 31.38 4.01 29.53
CA THR A 720 31.56 4.17 28.07
C THR A 720 30.25 4.55 27.38
N LEU A 721 29.12 3.97 27.77
CA LEU A 721 27.80 4.36 27.23
C LEU A 721 27.48 5.81 27.59
N ALA A 722 27.59 6.20 28.86
CA ALA A 722 27.26 7.56 29.30
C ALA A 722 28.15 8.63 28.64
N GLU A 723 29.44 8.36 28.49
CA GLU A 723 30.38 9.26 27.83
C GLU A 723 30.11 9.38 26.34
N SER A 724 29.97 8.25 25.63
CA SER A 724 29.69 8.24 24.19
C SER A 724 28.31 8.79 23.85
N ALA A 725 27.33 8.70 24.76
CA ALA A 725 26.00 9.22 24.57
C ALA A 725 25.87 10.71 24.91
N ARG A 726 26.90 11.37 25.45
CA ARG A 726 26.83 12.76 25.95
C ARG A 726 26.28 13.76 24.93
N THR A 727 26.66 13.62 23.67
CA THR A 727 26.14 14.40 22.53
C THR A 727 25.07 13.65 21.74
N GLY A 728 24.82 12.38 22.08
CA GLY A 728 23.89 11.50 21.39
C GLY A 728 22.43 11.86 21.62
N THR A 729 21.55 11.05 21.01
CA THR A 729 20.10 11.25 21.08
C THR A 729 19.59 11.27 22.52
N PRO A 730 18.45 11.94 22.81
CA PRO A 730 17.80 11.89 24.13
C PRO A 730 17.60 10.45 24.63
N ARG A 731 17.22 9.54 23.73
CA ARG A 731 17.12 8.11 24.01
C ARG A 731 18.46 7.48 24.44
N ALA A 732 19.56 7.80 23.75
CA ALA A 732 20.88 7.30 24.11
C ALA A 732 21.37 7.84 25.46
N ARG A 733 21.17 9.14 25.72
CA ARG A 733 21.49 9.76 27.01
C ARG A 733 20.70 9.14 28.15
N LEU A 734 19.39 8.95 27.96
CA LEU A 734 18.54 8.28 28.93
C LEU A 734 19.00 6.85 29.21
N ALA A 735 19.41 6.10 28.17
CA ALA A 735 19.97 4.77 28.33
C ALA A 735 21.28 4.77 29.14
N GLY A 736 22.16 5.76 28.92
CA GLY A 736 23.37 5.97 29.71
C GLY A 736 23.08 6.30 31.18
N GLU A 737 22.14 7.19 31.45
CA GLU A 737 21.73 7.53 32.82
C GLU A 737 21.13 6.33 33.56
N LEU A 738 20.27 5.55 32.90
CA LEU A 738 19.74 4.31 33.46
C LEU A 738 20.83 3.26 33.72
N ALA A 739 21.84 3.16 32.84
CA ALA A 739 22.98 2.26 33.04
C ALA A 739 23.82 2.68 34.25
N MET A 740 24.16 3.98 34.35
CA MET A 740 24.88 4.54 35.49
C MET A 740 24.11 4.34 36.79
N ALA A 741 22.81 4.63 36.80
CA ALA A 741 21.95 4.45 37.96
C ALA A 741 21.92 2.99 38.45
N ALA A 742 21.78 2.04 37.52
CA ALA A 742 21.72 0.62 37.84
C ALA A 742 23.04 0.08 38.41
N VAL A 743 24.17 0.46 37.81
CA VAL A 743 25.49 -0.09 38.16
C VAL A 743 26.08 0.58 39.40
N PHE A 744 25.93 1.90 39.52
CA PHE A 744 26.45 2.68 40.66
C PHE A 744 25.46 2.81 41.81
N LYS A 745 24.26 2.23 41.67
CA LYS A 745 23.18 2.29 42.68
C LYS A 745 22.76 3.72 43.00
N ASP A 746 22.72 4.57 41.99
CA ASP A 746 22.40 6.00 42.10
C ASP A 746 20.90 6.24 41.90
N ALA A 747 20.17 6.42 43.01
CA ALA A 747 18.73 6.65 42.99
C ALA A 747 18.38 8.00 42.34
N SER A 748 19.16 9.05 42.58
CA SER A 748 18.91 10.39 42.03
C SER A 748 18.95 10.38 40.50
N ARG A 749 19.91 9.66 39.90
CA ARG A 749 19.93 9.46 38.44
C ARG A 749 18.72 8.69 37.94
N ALA A 750 18.28 7.65 38.65
CA ALA A 750 17.09 6.90 38.28
C ALA A 750 15.81 7.73 38.40
N GLU A 751 15.69 8.62 39.40
CA GLU A 751 14.58 9.57 39.55
C GLU A 751 14.55 10.59 38.41
N ALA A 752 15.71 11.17 38.08
CA ALA A 752 15.81 12.10 36.95
C ALA A 752 15.42 11.42 35.62
N ALA A 753 15.91 10.21 35.39
CA ALA A 753 15.54 9.40 34.23
C ALA A 753 14.05 9.05 34.19
N LEU A 754 13.45 8.75 35.36
CA LEU A 754 12.02 8.49 35.49
C LEU A 754 11.19 9.72 35.10
N GLU A 755 11.55 10.90 35.57
CA GLU A 755 10.81 12.12 35.27
C GLU A 755 10.89 12.47 33.78
N VAL A 756 12.05 12.32 33.15
CA VAL A 756 12.20 12.49 31.68
C VAL A 756 11.31 11.50 30.93
N ALA A 757 11.34 10.21 31.28
CA ALA A 757 10.54 9.19 30.61
C ALA A 757 9.03 9.43 30.78
N ARG A 758 8.59 9.86 31.97
CA ARG A 758 7.17 10.18 32.25
C ARG A 758 6.70 11.41 31.49
N ALA A 759 7.51 12.47 31.48
CA ALA A 759 7.17 13.73 30.82
C ALA A 759 6.91 13.53 29.33
N ASP A 760 7.66 12.64 28.67
CA ASP A 760 7.53 12.38 27.24
C ASP A 760 6.72 11.11 26.90
N GLY A 761 6.22 10.40 27.92
CA GLY A 761 5.39 9.21 27.74
C GLY A 761 6.14 7.99 27.19
N LEU A 762 7.43 7.84 27.52
CA LEU A 762 8.29 6.73 27.12
C LEU A 762 8.05 5.52 28.05
N LYS A 763 7.03 4.71 27.75
CA LYS A 763 6.49 3.72 28.70
C LYS A 763 7.49 2.65 29.12
N PHE A 764 8.30 2.17 28.18
CA PHE A 764 9.27 1.13 28.48
C PHE A 764 10.43 1.66 29.33
N GLU A 765 10.92 2.85 28.99
CA GLU A 765 11.98 3.55 29.71
C GLU A 765 11.51 3.98 31.11
N GLU A 766 10.25 4.39 31.26
CA GLU A 766 9.59 4.63 32.56
C GLU A 766 9.66 3.37 33.43
N ALA A 767 9.24 2.22 32.89
CA ALA A 767 9.26 0.95 33.62
C ALA A 767 10.69 0.53 34.02
N ARG A 768 11.68 0.78 33.16
CA ARG A 768 13.10 0.52 33.48
C ARG A 768 13.61 1.41 34.62
N ALA A 769 13.30 2.71 34.61
CA ALA A 769 13.68 3.61 35.70
C ALA A 769 13.07 3.18 37.04
N ARG A 770 11.77 2.84 37.02
CA ARG A 770 11.06 2.32 38.21
C ARG A 770 11.61 1.00 38.70
N LEU A 771 12.02 0.09 37.80
CA LEU A 771 12.67 -1.16 38.17
C LEU A 771 14.00 -0.92 38.90
N ILE A 772 14.79 0.06 38.46
CA ILE A 772 16.05 0.43 39.12
C ILE A 772 15.76 1.01 40.51
N LEU A 773 14.87 1.99 40.63
CA LEU A 773 14.46 2.55 41.93
C LEU A 773 13.94 1.47 42.90
N GLY A 774 13.16 0.53 42.37
CA GLY A 774 12.67 -0.61 43.12
C GLY A 774 13.78 -1.52 43.63
N ALA A 775 14.79 -1.78 42.81
CA ALA A 775 15.98 -2.54 43.22
C ALA A 775 16.86 -1.80 44.24
N LEU A 776 16.71 -0.47 44.35
CA LEU A 776 17.38 0.37 45.34
C LEU A 776 16.58 0.56 46.63
N GLY A 777 15.41 -0.08 46.75
CA GLY A 777 14.62 -0.15 47.99
C GLY A 777 13.22 0.46 47.90
N ASP A 778 12.85 1.14 46.81
CA ASP A 778 11.49 1.67 46.66
C ASP A 778 10.51 0.63 46.08
N GLY A 779 10.02 -0.25 46.96
CA GLY A 779 9.08 -1.31 46.59
C GLY A 779 7.83 -0.83 45.85
N ARG A 780 7.37 0.42 46.05
CA ARG A 780 6.21 0.97 45.33
C ARG A 780 6.52 1.15 43.85
N GLN A 781 7.74 1.57 43.52
CA GLN A 781 8.19 1.71 42.12
C GLN A 781 8.27 0.34 41.46
N LEU A 782 8.71 -0.67 42.21
CA LEU A 782 8.83 -2.02 41.68
C LEU A 782 7.48 -2.64 41.29
N VAL A 783 6.44 -2.42 42.09
CA VAL A 783 5.05 -2.82 41.77
C VAL A 783 4.58 -2.12 40.49
N ARG A 784 4.85 -0.82 40.35
CA ARG A 784 4.50 -0.05 39.14
C ARG A 784 5.27 -0.52 37.90
N ALA A 785 6.57 -0.79 38.04
CA ALA A 785 7.39 -1.33 36.96
C ALA A 785 6.84 -2.67 36.46
N HIS A 786 6.51 -3.58 37.39
CA HIS A 786 5.87 -4.85 37.06
C HIS A 786 4.54 -4.68 36.33
N GLY A 787 3.70 -3.72 36.76
CA GLY A 787 2.45 -3.38 36.09
C GLY A 787 2.67 -2.96 34.63
N ILE A 788 3.53 -1.95 34.40
CA ILE A 788 3.81 -1.46 33.05
C ILE A 788 4.40 -2.56 32.16
N PHE A 789 5.37 -3.35 32.64
CA PHE A 789 5.91 -4.46 31.85
C PHE A 789 4.86 -5.54 31.55
N SER A 790 3.87 -5.74 32.44
CA SER A 790 2.76 -6.66 32.19
C SER A 790 1.86 -6.13 31.07
N ASP A 791 1.53 -4.84 31.09
CA ASP A 791 0.67 -4.21 30.09
C ASP A 791 1.32 -4.17 28.70
N LEU A 792 2.64 -3.98 28.64
CA LEU A 792 3.43 -4.06 27.41
C LEU A 792 3.59 -5.50 26.89
N GLY A 793 3.32 -6.51 27.71
CA GLY A 793 3.68 -7.90 27.39
C GLY A 793 5.19 -8.16 27.41
N ALA A 794 5.97 -7.32 28.08
CA ALA A 794 7.42 -7.40 28.19
C ALA A 794 7.87 -8.51 29.16
N ALA A 795 7.60 -9.78 28.80
CA ALA A 795 7.74 -10.91 29.73
C ALA A 795 9.11 -11.03 30.41
N PRO A 796 10.27 -10.92 29.71
CA PRO A 796 11.58 -10.99 30.36
C PRO A 796 11.78 -9.91 31.44
N TRP A 797 11.25 -8.71 31.19
CA TRP A 797 11.36 -7.57 32.11
C TRP A 797 10.36 -7.65 33.26
N ARG A 798 9.13 -8.10 32.98
CA ARG A 798 8.11 -8.39 33.99
C ARG A 798 8.63 -9.44 34.98
N ASP A 799 9.22 -10.52 34.48
CA ASP A 799 9.70 -11.62 35.32
C ASP A 799 10.88 -11.19 36.19
N ARG A 800 11.74 -10.30 35.67
CA ARG A 800 12.79 -9.64 36.47
C ARG A 800 12.22 -8.74 37.57
N ALA A 801 11.18 -7.95 37.27
CA ALA A 801 10.50 -7.15 38.29
C ALA A 801 9.81 -8.04 39.34
N ALA A 802 9.17 -9.13 38.93
CA ALA A 802 8.53 -10.10 39.81
C ALA A 802 9.55 -10.82 40.72
N TYR A 803 10.73 -11.15 40.20
CA TYR A 803 11.83 -11.70 40.97
C TYR A 803 12.25 -10.74 42.09
N ARG A 804 12.47 -9.45 41.76
CA ARG A 804 12.80 -8.43 42.75
C ARG A 804 11.68 -8.19 43.77
N LEU A 805 10.40 -8.30 43.36
CA LEU A 805 9.27 -8.17 44.30
C LEU A 805 9.29 -9.28 45.34
N ARG A 806 9.58 -10.51 44.92
CA ARG A 806 9.72 -11.66 45.84
C ARG A 806 10.89 -11.45 46.81
N GLU A 807 12.04 -10.97 46.33
CA GLU A 807 13.18 -10.65 47.21
C GLU A 807 12.83 -9.55 48.24
N ALA A 808 11.99 -8.58 47.86
CA ALA A 808 11.53 -7.53 48.75
C ALA A 808 10.34 -7.94 49.66
N GLY A 809 9.89 -9.20 49.61
CA GLY A 809 8.72 -9.67 50.36
C GLY A 809 7.38 -9.07 49.90
N LEU A 810 7.34 -8.52 48.69
CA LEU A 810 6.16 -7.86 48.11
C LEU A 810 5.48 -8.77 47.08
N ALA A 811 4.15 -8.71 47.02
CA ALA A 811 3.39 -9.43 46.01
C ALA A 811 3.46 -8.70 44.64
N PRO A 812 3.60 -9.44 43.52
CA PRO A 812 3.46 -8.88 42.18
C PRO A 812 2.12 -8.16 42.01
N ALA A 813 2.12 -7.03 41.27
CA ALA A 813 0.87 -6.38 40.88
C ALA A 813 0.02 -7.37 40.07
N ARG A 814 -1.28 -7.49 40.38
CA ARG A 814 -2.20 -8.24 39.51
C ARG A 814 -2.32 -7.49 38.18
N SER A 815 -1.87 -8.11 37.09
CA SER A 815 -2.00 -7.57 35.74
C SER A 815 -3.48 -7.36 35.39
N THR A 816 -3.81 -6.21 34.81
CA THR A 816 -5.15 -5.89 34.24
C THR A 816 -5.27 -6.33 32.78
N ALA A 817 -4.15 -6.56 32.09
CA ALA A 817 -4.12 -7.07 30.73
C ALA A 817 -4.53 -8.56 30.66
N LEU A 818 -5.37 -8.88 29.67
CA LEU A 818 -5.77 -10.26 29.38
C LEU A 818 -4.61 -11.01 28.70
N THR A 819 -4.30 -12.19 29.23
CA THR A 819 -3.36 -13.14 28.60
C THR A 819 -3.96 -13.75 27.33
N ALA A 820 -3.15 -14.34 26.45
CA ALA A 820 -3.64 -14.97 25.22
C ALA A 820 -4.73 -16.03 25.50
N ALA A 821 -4.56 -16.84 26.55
CA ALA A 821 -5.56 -17.83 26.96
C ALA A 821 -6.85 -17.17 27.50
N GLU A 822 -6.74 -16.08 28.27
CA GLU A 822 -7.90 -15.33 28.74
C GLU A 822 -8.63 -14.63 27.60
N ARG A 823 -7.90 -14.03 26.65
CA ARG A 823 -8.45 -13.39 25.46
C ARG A 823 -9.17 -14.41 24.58
N ARG A 824 -8.60 -15.60 24.38
CA ARG A 824 -9.26 -16.70 23.67
C ARG A 824 -10.54 -17.16 24.36
N VAL A 825 -10.57 -17.20 25.70
CA VAL A 825 -11.80 -17.47 26.46
C VAL A 825 -12.83 -16.35 26.26
N VAL A 826 -12.41 -15.08 26.22
CA VAL A 826 -13.29 -13.92 25.95
C VAL A 826 -13.88 -13.96 24.54
N GLU A 827 -13.08 -14.32 23.52
CA GLU A 827 -13.56 -14.52 22.14
C GLU A 827 -14.69 -15.54 22.10
N LEU A 828 -14.47 -16.73 22.66
CA LEU A 828 -15.49 -17.78 22.67
C LEU A 828 -16.71 -17.41 23.53
N VAL A 829 -16.55 -16.51 24.50
CA VAL A 829 -17.68 -15.94 25.25
C VAL A 829 -18.49 -14.97 24.39
N ALA A 830 -17.83 -14.14 23.59
CA ALA A 830 -18.47 -13.22 22.66
C ALA A 830 -19.22 -13.97 21.55
N ASP A 831 -18.65 -15.09 21.09
CA ASP A 831 -19.29 -16.05 20.16
C ASP A 831 -20.50 -16.79 20.77
N GLY A 832 -20.84 -16.54 22.04
CA GLY A 832 -22.01 -17.09 22.71
C GLY A 832 -21.86 -18.53 23.21
N LEU A 833 -20.66 -19.11 23.19
CA LEU A 833 -20.45 -20.47 23.70
C LEU A 833 -20.68 -20.53 25.21
N SER A 834 -21.09 -21.69 25.73
CA SER A 834 -21.22 -21.94 27.17
C SER A 834 -19.90 -22.44 27.77
N ASN A 835 -19.70 -22.30 29.09
CA ASN A 835 -18.45 -22.77 29.74
C ASN A 835 -18.08 -24.24 29.44
N PRO A 836 -19.03 -25.20 29.35
CA PRO A 836 -18.74 -26.56 28.90
C PRO A 836 -18.22 -26.64 27.46
N ARG A 837 -18.80 -25.89 26.52
CA ARG A 837 -18.35 -25.86 25.12
C ARG A 837 -16.99 -25.18 24.97
N ILE A 838 -16.73 -24.10 25.73
CA ILE A 838 -15.42 -23.46 25.77
C ILE A 838 -14.35 -24.43 26.31
N ALA A 839 -14.71 -25.21 27.33
CA ALA A 839 -13.84 -26.22 27.90
C ALA A 839 -13.51 -27.31 26.86
N GLU A 840 -14.49 -27.74 26.08
CA GLU A 840 -14.30 -28.70 24.99
C GLU A 840 -13.41 -28.14 23.87
N GLU A 841 -13.70 -26.92 23.41
CA GLU A 841 -12.97 -26.20 22.34
C GLU A 841 -11.50 -25.94 22.69
N LEU A 842 -11.23 -25.62 23.97
CA LEU A 842 -9.87 -25.32 24.45
C LEU A 842 -9.17 -26.51 25.11
N HIS A 843 -9.78 -27.69 25.10
CA HIS A 843 -9.29 -28.89 25.80
C HIS A 843 -8.98 -28.62 27.29
N TYR A 844 -9.82 -27.82 27.93
CA TYR A 844 -9.74 -27.47 29.36
C TYR A 844 -10.86 -28.13 30.15
N SER A 845 -10.72 -28.18 31.47
CA SER A 845 -11.85 -28.54 32.34
C SER A 845 -12.82 -27.35 32.45
N ARG A 846 -14.12 -27.61 32.66
CA ARG A 846 -15.11 -26.55 32.96
C ARG A 846 -14.65 -25.65 34.10
N LYS A 847 -14.05 -26.23 35.14
CA LYS A 847 -13.54 -25.48 36.30
C LYS A 847 -12.41 -24.53 35.91
N THR A 848 -11.57 -24.94 34.97
CA THR A 848 -10.49 -24.10 34.43
C THR A 848 -11.06 -22.89 33.69
N VAL A 849 -12.11 -23.08 32.87
CA VAL A 849 -12.79 -21.97 32.17
C VAL A 849 -13.45 -20.99 33.17
N GLU A 850 -14.07 -21.51 34.23
CA GLU A 850 -14.63 -20.67 35.31
C GLU A 850 -13.54 -19.83 35.99
N VAL A 851 -12.36 -20.42 36.26
CA VAL A 851 -11.21 -19.71 36.82
C VAL A 851 -10.69 -18.63 35.87
N TYR A 852 -10.61 -18.92 34.57
CA TYR A 852 -10.23 -17.92 33.56
C TYR A 852 -11.23 -16.76 33.53
N LEU A 853 -12.54 -17.04 33.52
CA LEU A 853 -13.57 -16.01 33.54
C LEU A 853 -13.54 -15.17 34.82
N SER A 854 -13.36 -15.77 35.99
CA SER A 854 -13.19 -15.02 37.24
C SER A 854 -11.99 -14.08 37.21
N ARG A 855 -10.87 -14.52 36.59
CA ARG A 855 -9.70 -13.65 36.38
C ARG A 855 -10.01 -12.55 35.38
N VAL A 856 -10.68 -12.86 34.28
CA VAL A 856 -11.11 -11.87 33.28
C VAL A 856 -11.97 -10.79 33.93
N TYR A 857 -13.03 -11.14 34.65
CA TYR A 857 -13.89 -10.16 35.33
C TYR A 857 -13.12 -9.32 36.36
N ALA A 858 -12.20 -9.94 37.10
CA ALA A 858 -11.35 -9.22 38.04
C ALA A 858 -10.37 -8.25 37.35
N LYS A 859 -9.97 -8.54 36.11
CA LYS A 859 -9.06 -7.73 35.30
C LYS A 859 -9.76 -6.59 34.56
N THR A 860 -10.96 -6.85 34.04
CA THR A 860 -11.73 -5.90 33.22
C THR A 860 -12.69 -5.05 34.04
N GLY A 861 -13.02 -5.46 35.26
CA GLY A 861 -14.01 -4.78 36.11
C GLY A 861 -15.45 -4.99 35.66
N LEU A 862 -15.68 -5.78 34.61
CA LEU A 862 -17.00 -6.10 34.07
C LEU A 862 -17.71 -7.10 34.98
N ARG A 863 -19.02 -6.93 35.15
CA ARG A 863 -19.81 -7.64 36.16
C ARG A 863 -20.63 -8.78 35.58
N SER A 864 -20.78 -8.83 34.27
CA SER A 864 -21.57 -9.87 33.61
C SER A 864 -20.93 -10.39 32.33
N ARG A 865 -21.32 -11.60 31.94
CA ARG A 865 -20.93 -12.23 30.68
C ARG A 865 -21.36 -11.42 29.46
N VAL A 866 -22.53 -10.77 29.56
CA VAL A 866 -23.08 -9.91 28.49
C VAL A 866 -22.27 -8.63 28.37
N GLU A 867 -21.91 -7.99 29.49
CA GLU A 867 -21.00 -6.83 29.49
C GLU A 867 -19.63 -7.19 28.88
N LEU A 868 -19.11 -8.37 29.21
CA LEU A 868 -17.85 -8.88 28.67
C LEU A 868 -17.91 -9.09 27.14
N ALA A 869 -18.99 -9.68 26.62
CA ALA A 869 -19.20 -9.84 25.19
C ALA A 869 -19.36 -8.48 24.47
N LEU A 870 -20.17 -7.57 25.02
CA LEU A 870 -20.39 -6.25 24.43
C LEU A 870 -19.14 -5.37 24.43
N ALA A 871 -18.27 -5.48 25.44
CA ALA A 871 -17.00 -4.77 25.49
C ALA A 871 -16.00 -5.33 24.47
N TYR A 872 -16.01 -6.66 24.25
CA TYR A 872 -15.21 -7.29 23.20
C TYR A 872 -15.65 -6.84 21.80
N GLU A 873 -16.96 -6.86 21.50
CA GLU A 873 -17.53 -6.41 20.21
C GLU A 873 -17.26 -4.92 19.92
N ARG A 874 -17.18 -4.09 20.97
CA ARG A 874 -16.86 -2.66 20.86
C ARG A 874 -15.35 -2.38 20.76
N GLY A 875 -14.50 -3.40 20.88
CA GLY A 875 -13.04 -3.25 20.84
C GLY A 875 -12.46 -2.57 22.09
N GLU A 876 -13.14 -2.69 23.23
CA GLU A 876 -12.77 -2.05 24.50
C GLU A 876 -11.82 -2.92 25.37
N LEU A 877 -11.45 -4.14 24.92
CA LEU A 877 -10.71 -5.18 25.68
C LEU A 877 -9.37 -5.62 25.06
#